data_AF-A0AAV9N9G6-F1
#
_entry.id   AF-A0AAV9N9G6-F1
#
_cell.length_a   1.000
_cell.length_b   1.000
_cell.length_c   1.000
_cell.angle_alpha   90.00
_cell.angle_beta   90.00
_cell.angle_gamma   90.00
#
_symmetry.space_group_name_H-M   'P 1'
#
loop_
_entity.id
_entity.type
_entity.pdbx_description
1 polymer ?
#
loop_
_entity_poly.entity_id
_entity_poly.type
_entity_poly.pdbx_seq_one_letter_code
_entity_poly.pdbx_strand_id
1 'polypeptide(L)'
;MSLLTEIRYGSNNIKAEYGSKPQAWKVDVDPAFIAATKLKANLTRFVEDTIDDLPPIVVQRYGAEGDLVLKNFEDGPPRYNATTLRDFWADEYDWVSVQDKLNAKYNHFTTTVHAVNFTDPIPLHFIHHRSNRSDAIPLLFLHGWPGSFMEVGKLLDGLLNPPNYSMPAFHVVAPSIPGFSFSPAPRKAGLAPRAVGQGYNDLMQQLGYERYVIQGGDFGGMILRHMAPDFPANVVSVLSNFWLVPPNTTDIDRYTRGLTTAAENFTIEALTNFTNLEGYRQVQQTRPLALAAAMGDSPIGFTLWIYDFMFRHADEYPWTPEEIITWSMMYYIQGPYSGFRMYKEIAEEGDWDITRYTSQPVGISTFPNDGFFTSKGVNRILYKNLKTSPNGTSRMPLGDIFHAAREYARDSQNAYSANTDKLVSRLSDVVLRTWDLGFTAFGGPPVHFQIEHRRFVEGRGGKAPWIDEQIYQELFAICQALPGPGSTKMLFCIVMIHAGLLPAIVAFSIWSLPGAIAMYALSLGVQRINEVLPSIAYAFLSGLNASTVGIVALAAVQLAEKAIKDNVTRILVIGGACAGLCYTALWYFPALIFIGGVVTVIWDMWLRQQVSLAKRRWQNRRQRHQISQQMQPGDETATSPIELSTGTHGGSDRPRDGLQRRNLTQSTQTAHGQVDHPAPQGVDLPLQGPETDTKSHAIPVLTGICIIIGFFASFIAILVTRGLLNNPPRPLDLFANMYLAGTIIFGGGPVVIPLLTEYVVQPGWVSPRDFLIGLAIIQAFPGPNFNFAVYLGALSLLGTSNHTILGALLGYIGIFVPGIILAIGFQSLWRVLRKKTIVNSLLRGVNATAVGLVFTAVYRLWQIGYLTPESSRGTSLAEEPWWVVVAVLTYAESAWFHVPAPAAIVAGGVLGFCWYGVTS
;
A
#
# COMPACT_ATOMS: atom_id res chain seq x y z
N MET A 1 30.85 43.76 -8.94
CA MET A 1 29.93 44.82 -8.46
C MET A 1 29.19 45.50 -9.60
N SER A 2 29.84 45.94 -10.69
CA SER A 2 29.15 46.56 -11.85
C SER A 2 28.08 45.67 -12.51
N LEU A 3 28.31 44.36 -12.59
CA LEU A 3 27.35 43.36 -13.08
C LEU A 3 26.03 43.28 -12.26
N LEU A 4 26.03 43.68 -10.98
CA LEU A 4 24.87 43.51 -10.09
C LEU A 4 23.98 44.77 -10.01
N THR A 5 24.47 45.93 -10.44
CA THR A 5 23.78 47.22 -10.30
C THR A 5 22.78 47.53 -11.41
N GLU A 6 22.82 46.81 -12.54
CA GLU A 6 21.96 47.07 -13.71
C GLU A 6 20.85 46.04 -13.95
N ILE A 7 20.89 44.89 -13.26
CA ILE A 7 19.95 43.79 -13.49
C ILE A 7 18.66 44.01 -12.69
N ARG A 8 17.53 44.09 -13.41
CA ARG A 8 16.18 44.24 -12.82
C ARG A 8 15.37 42.97 -13.06
N TYR A 9 14.59 42.54 -12.07
CA TYR A 9 13.60 41.49 -12.25
C TYR A 9 12.47 41.95 -13.17
N GLY A 10 11.94 41.04 -13.99
CA GLY A 10 10.78 41.25 -14.86
C GLY A 10 10.94 40.66 -16.26
N SER A 11 9.98 40.94 -17.13
CA SER A 11 9.93 40.40 -18.50
C SER A 11 11.13 40.76 -19.37
N ASN A 12 11.94 41.73 -18.97
CA ASN A 12 13.18 42.09 -19.67
C ASN A 12 14.23 40.96 -19.65
N ASN A 13 14.13 40.00 -18.73
CA ASN A 13 15.03 38.85 -18.66
C ASN A 13 14.68 37.76 -19.69
N ILE A 14 13.53 37.86 -20.36
CA ILE A 14 13.04 36.89 -21.34
C ILE A 14 12.87 37.59 -22.68
N LYS A 15 13.56 37.11 -23.70
CA LYS A 15 13.47 37.67 -25.06
C LYS A 15 12.27 37.05 -25.79
N ALA A 16 11.12 37.69 -25.65
CA ALA A 16 9.88 37.24 -26.27
C ALA A 16 9.06 38.42 -26.84
N GLU A 17 8.48 38.19 -28.02
CA GLU A 17 7.45 39.06 -28.60
C GLU A 17 6.08 38.42 -28.42
N TYR A 18 5.08 39.23 -28.08
CA TYR A 18 3.71 38.79 -27.83
C TYR A 18 2.80 39.43 -28.87
N GLY A 19 2.59 38.73 -29.98
CA GLY A 19 1.67 39.16 -31.04
C GLY A 19 0.20 38.96 -30.67
N SER A 20 -0.71 39.38 -31.56
CA SER A 20 -2.17 39.16 -31.42
C SER A 20 -2.64 37.76 -31.85
N LYS A 21 -1.71 36.89 -32.26
CA LYS A 21 -1.97 35.50 -32.64
C LYS A 21 -0.86 34.60 -32.08
N PRO A 22 -1.14 33.30 -31.84
CA PRO A 22 -0.13 32.31 -31.50
C PRO A 22 1.06 32.30 -32.45
N GLN A 23 2.26 32.48 -31.90
CA GLN A 23 3.53 32.44 -32.62
C GLN A 23 4.48 31.48 -31.94
N ALA A 24 5.16 30.65 -32.73
CA ALA A 24 6.18 29.75 -32.19
C ALA A 24 7.31 30.57 -31.58
N TRP A 25 7.77 30.15 -30.41
CA TRP A 25 8.80 30.82 -29.64
C TRP A 25 9.77 29.77 -29.08
N LYS A 26 10.94 30.23 -28.61
CA LYS A 26 11.90 29.39 -27.90
C LYS A 26 12.32 30.11 -26.64
N VAL A 27 12.48 29.36 -25.56
CA VAL A 27 13.03 29.87 -24.30
C VAL A 27 14.41 30.46 -24.56
N ASP A 28 14.53 31.76 -24.33
CA ASP A 28 15.77 32.53 -24.45
C ASP A 28 15.83 33.54 -23.29
N VAL A 29 16.60 33.17 -22.26
CA VAL A 29 16.81 33.98 -21.06
C VAL A 29 18.14 34.72 -21.18
N ASP A 30 18.16 35.99 -20.75
CA ASP A 30 19.36 36.82 -20.80
C ASP A 30 20.55 36.15 -20.07
N PRO A 31 21.65 35.83 -20.77
CA PRO A 31 22.84 35.24 -20.16
C PRO A 31 23.43 36.10 -19.02
N ALA A 32 23.28 37.42 -19.08
CA ALA A 32 23.74 38.31 -18.01
C ALA A 32 22.96 38.09 -16.71
N PHE A 33 21.64 37.91 -16.81
CA PHE A 33 20.78 37.57 -15.68
C PHE A 33 21.16 36.21 -15.09
N ILE A 34 21.42 35.21 -15.92
CA ILE A 34 21.83 33.87 -15.48
C ILE A 34 23.17 33.92 -14.73
N ALA A 35 24.17 34.60 -15.29
CA ALA A 35 25.48 34.75 -14.66
C ALA A 35 25.39 35.46 -13.30
N ALA A 36 24.58 36.52 -13.21
CA ALA A 36 24.36 37.23 -11.95
C ALA A 36 23.58 36.40 -10.93
N THR A 37 22.59 35.62 -11.36
CA THR A 37 21.83 34.72 -10.50
C THR A 37 22.73 33.64 -9.92
N LYS A 38 23.60 33.04 -10.74
CA LYS A 38 24.61 32.05 -10.28
C LYS A 38 25.59 32.66 -9.28
N LEU A 39 26.05 33.88 -9.52
CA LEU A 39 26.91 34.62 -8.57
C LEU A 39 26.18 34.88 -7.25
N LYS A 40 24.93 35.35 -7.29
CA LYS A 40 24.12 35.59 -6.09
C LYS A 40 23.87 34.30 -5.30
N ALA A 41 23.60 33.19 -5.98
CA ALA A 41 23.43 31.90 -5.34
C ALA A 41 24.70 31.55 -4.53
N ASN A 42 25.88 31.64 -5.16
CA ASN A 42 27.17 31.37 -4.52
C ASN A 42 27.45 32.29 -3.31
N LEU A 43 27.03 33.56 -3.36
CA LEU A 43 27.22 34.53 -2.28
C LEU A 43 26.20 34.41 -1.13
N THR A 44 25.28 33.45 -1.19
CA THR A 44 24.23 33.28 -0.16
C THR A 44 24.85 33.00 1.21
N ARG A 45 24.36 33.73 2.23
CA ARG A 45 24.70 33.50 3.64
C ARG A 45 23.65 32.59 4.28
N PHE A 46 24.10 31.71 5.17
CA PHE A 46 23.22 30.78 5.88
C PHE A 46 23.10 31.14 7.35
N VAL A 47 21.93 30.81 7.92
CA VAL A 47 21.70 30.85 9.36
C VAL A 47 22.28 29.57 9.97
N GLU A 48 22.81 29.65 11.19
CA GLU A 48 23.18 28.45 11.96
C GLU A 48 21.90 27.79 12.50
N ASP A 49 21.69 26.52 12.17
CA ASP A 49 20.63 25.67 12.71
C ASP A 49 21.23 24.66 13.70
N THR A 50 20.67 24.59 14.91
CA THR A 50 21.23 23.80 16.02
C THR A 50 20.79 22.33 16.02
N ILE A 51 20.26 21.81 14.91
CA ILE A 51 19.67 20.46 14.82
C ILE A 51 20.55 19.58 13.94
N ASP A 52 21.70 19.15 14.49
CA ASP A 52 22.60 18.18 13.85
C ASP A 52 22.15 16.70 14.02
N ASP A 53 21.07 16.46 14.79
CA ASP A 53 20.71 15.12 15.30
C ASP A 53 19.61 14.36 14.52
N LEU A 54 19.07 14.91 13.42
CA LEU A 54 18.11 14.16 12.58
C LEU A 54 18.86 13.19 11.64
N PRO A 55 18.60 11.86 11.70
CA PRO A 55 19.33 10.87 10.92
C PRO A 55 19.10 11.05 9.40
N PRO A 56 20.12 10.85 8.55
CA PRO A 56 19.99 11.02 7.11
C PRO A 56 19.07 9.93 6.50
N ILE A 57 18.10 10.35 5.68
CA ILE A 57 17.34 9.45 4.79
C ILE A 57 18.08 9.41 3.45
N VAL A 58 18.45 8.20 3.01
CA VAL A 58 19.20 7.95 1.77
C VAL A 58 18.28 8.11 0.56
N VAL A 59 18.63 8.98 -0.38
CA VAL A 59 18.00 9.07 -1.72
C VAL A 59 19.09 8.80 -2.76
N GLN A 60 18.84 7.84 -3.67
CA GLN A 60 19.80 7.40 -4.70
C GLN A 60 20.08 8.49 -5.74
N ARG A 61 21.36 8.67 -6.12
CA ARG A 61 21.77 9.42 -7.31
C ARG A 61 21.52 8.60 -8.57
N TYR A 62 20.63 9.04 -9.44
CA TYR A 62 20.57 8.49 -10.80
C TYR A 62 21.63 9.18 -11.67
N GLY A 63 22.68 8.45 -12.07
CA GLY A 63 23.41 8.74 -13.31
C GLY A 63 24.86 9.28 -13.26
N ALA A 64 25.52 9.46 -12.10
CA ALA A 64 26.97 9.76 -12.05
C ALA A 64 27.61 9.37 -10.69
N GLU A 65 28.93 9.14 -10.64
CA GLU A 65 29.67 8.66 -9.45
C GLU A 65 29.61 9.61 -8.22
N GLY A 66 28.93 9.19 -7.14
CA GLY A 66 28.98 9.78 -5.78
C GLY A 66 27.66 10.44 -5.30
N ASP A 67 27.00 9.97 -4.25
CA ASP A 67 25.64 10.45 -3.88
C ASP A 67 25.58 11.89 -3.33
N LEU A 68 24.64 12.72 -3.83
CA LEU A 68 24.20 13.97 -3.19
C LEU A 68 22.89 13.70 -2.44
N VAL A 69 22.83 13.96 -1.14
CA VAL A 69 21.70 13.65 -0.26
C VAL A 69 21.04 14.95 0.19
N LEU A 70 19.70 15.03 0.20
CA LEU A 70 18.95 16.08 0.91
C LEU A 70 18.29 15.47 2.15
N LYS A 71 18.32 16.19 3.27
CA LYS A 71 17.75 15.76 4.55
C LYS A 71 16.28 16.16 4.68
N ASN A 72 15.54 15.39 5.47
CA ASN A 72 14.17 15.70 5.90
C ASN A 72 14.18 16.85 6.93
N PHE A 73 13.06 17.54 7.11
CA PHE A 73 12.94 18.70 8.00
C PHE A 73 11.50 18.99 8.45
N GLU A 74 11.40 19.66 9.61
CA GLU A 74 10.12 20.11 10.18
C GLU A 74 9.95 21.64 10.08
N ASP A 75 11.00 22.41 10.41
CA ASP A 75 10.99 23.89 10.43
C ASP A 75 11.34 24.54 9.07
N GLY A 76 11.55 23.73 8.04
CA GLY A 76 12.02 24.15 6.71
C GLY A 76 13.39 23.57 6.38
N PRO A 77 13.85 23.68 5.11
CA PRO A 77 15.10 23.07 4.66
C PRO A 77 16.31 23.47 5.54
N PRO A 78 17.07 22.49 6.08
CA PRO A 78 18.19 22.77 6.97
C PRO A 78 19.37 23.36 6.20
N ARG A 79 20.33 23.91 6.93
CA ARG A 79 21.57 24.48 6.38
C ARG A 79 22.27 23.51 5.45
N TYR A 80 22.28 22.21 5.77
CA TYR A 80 22.87 21.21 4.90
C TYR A 80 22.23 21.16 3.50
N ASN A 81 20.89 21.22 3.42
CA ASN A 81 20.18 21.27 2.13
C ASN A 81 20.50 22.58 1.40
N ALA A 82 20.53 23.68 2.16
CA ALA A 82 20.83 25.01 1.63
C ALA A 82 22.26 25.12 1.05
N THR A 83 23.27 24.58 1.73
CA THR A 83 24.65 24.53 1.23
C THR A 83 24.77 23.57 0.05
N THR A 84 24.10 22.42 0.09
CA THR A 84 24.11 21.45 -1.01
C THR A 84 23.53 22.04 -2.29
N LEU A 85 22.39 22.72 -2.20
CA LEU A 85 21.77 23.40 -3.34
C LEU A 85 22.63 24.56 -3.84
N ARG A 86 23.26 25.33 -2.94
CA ARG A 86 24.20 26.39 -3.31
C ARG A 86 25.39 25.85 -4.09
N ASP A 87 26.06 24.83 -3.55
CA ASP A 87 27.29 24.28 -4.14
C ASP A 87 26.97 23.68 -5.50
N PHE A 88 25.90 22.89 -5.60
CA PHE A 88 25.43 22.36 -6.88
C PHE A 88 25.08 23.48 -7.87
N TRP A 89 24.40 24.55 -7.45
CA TRP A 89 24.08 25.67 -8.35
C TRP A 89 25.34 26.43 -8.82
N ALA A 90 26.28 26.66 -7.91
CA ALA A 90 27.51 27.39 -8.18
C ALA A 90 28.46 26.59 -9.09
N ASP A 91 28.55 25.28 -8.90
CA ASP A 91 29.61 24.48 -9.51
C ASP A 91 29.10 23.61 -10.68
N GLU A 92 27.89 23.07 -10.60
CA GLU A 92 27.40 22.03 -11.52
C GLU A 92 26.19 22.46 -12.37
N TYR A 93 25.26 23.25 -11.84
CA TYR A 93 24.05 23.63 -12.55
C TYR A 93 24.35 24.51 -13.77
N ASP A 94 23.84 24.08 -14.93
CA ASP A 94 23.96 24.76 -16.21
C ASP A 94 22.58 25.08 -16.79
N TRP A 95 22.18 26.35 -16.66
CA TRP A 95 20.92 26.84 -17.23
C TRP A 95 20.87 26.72 -18.74
N VAL A 96 21.99 26.85 -19.46
CA VAL A 96 21.98 26.80 -20.94
C VAL A 96 21.58 25.41 -21.40
N SER A 97 22.18 24.37 -20.79
CA SER A 97 21.77 22.98 -20.99
C SER A 97 20.29 22.73 -20.63
N VAL A 98 19.82 23.27 -19.50
CA VAL A 98 18.40 23.16 -19.11
C VAL A 98 17.47 23.86 -20.12
N GLN A 99 17.84 25.05 -20.59
CA GLN A 99 17.10 25.81 -21.60
C GLN A 99 17.01 25.04 -22.92
N ASP A 100 18.10 24.39 -23.35
CA ASP A 100 18.11 23.55 -24.54
C ASP A 100 17.22 22.31 -24.36
N LYS A 101 17.25 21.66 -23.18
CA LYS A 101 16.34 20.55 -22.84
C LYS A 101 14.88 20.99 -22.89
N LEU A 102 14.53 22.18 -22.37
CA LEU A 102 13.17 22.72 -22.42
C LEU A 102 12.72 22.95 -23.87
N ASN A 103 13.54 23.63 -24.67
CA ASN A 103 13.27 23.90 -26.08
C ASN A 103 13.19 22.65 -26.96
N ALA A 104 13.92 21.59 -26.60
CA ALA A 104 13.86 20.31 -27.29
C ALA A 104 12.62 19.49 -26.90
N LYS A 105 12.19 19.59 -25.63
CA LYS A 105 11.08 18.81 -25.09
C LYS A 105 9.71 19.40 -25.45
N TYR A 106 9.59 20.73 -25.47
CA TYR A 106 8.30 21.39 -25.61
C TYR A 106 8.20 22.30 -26.84
N ASN A 107 7.01 22.35 -27.43
CA ASN A 107 6.68 23.31 -28.47
C ASN A 107 6.11 24.58 -27.82
N HIS A 108 6.97 25.58 -27.64
CA HIS A 108 6.62 26.83 -27.00
C HIS A 108 5.98 27.82 -27.97
N PHE A 109 5.01 28.58 -27.46
CA PHE A 109 4.31 29.63 -28.19
C PHE A 109 4.09 30.85 -27.29
N THR A 110 3.97 32.01 -27.93
CA THR A 110 3.55 33.26 -27.30
C THR A 110 2.34 33.84 -28.04
N THR A 111 1.47 34.53 -27.32
CA THR A 111 0.36 35.32 -27.88
C THR A 111 -0.07 36.39 -26.89
N THR A 112 -1.03 37.21 -27.28
CA THR A 112 -1.74 38.15 -26.43
C THR A 112 -3.20 37.76 -26.40
N VAL A 113 -3.77 37.66 -25.19
CA VAL A 113 -5.18 37.34 -24.96
C VAL A 113 -5.89 38.49 -24.25
N HIS A 114 -7.22 38.46 -24.31
CA HIS A 114 -8.07 39.50 -23.73
C HIS A 114 -9.10 38.90 -22.76
N ALA A 115 -9.49 39.71 -21.77
CA ALA A 115 -10.54 39.36 -20.81
C ALA A 115 -11.57 40.51 -20.73
N VAL A 116 -12.82 40.19 -20.42
CA VAL A 116 -13.95 41.13 -20.53
C VAL A 116 -13.82 42.27 -19.52
N ASN A 117 -13.37 41.97 -18.29
CA ASN A 117 -13.28 42.93 -17.19
C ASN A 117 -11.84 43.36 -16.87
N PHE A 118 -10.89 43.06 -17.75
CA PHE A 118 -9.49 43.48 -17.61
C PHE A 118 -9.04 44.14 -18.91
N THR A 119 -8.82 45.46 -18.86
CA THR A 119 -8.68 46.30 -20.06
C THR A 119 -7.31 46.20 -20.73
N ASP A 120 -6.27 45.80 -19.99
CA ASP A 120 -4.93 45.68 -20.55
C ASP A 120 -4.77 44.35 -21.31
N PRO A 121 -4.03 44.33 -22.42
CA PRO A 121 -3.68 43.08 -23.10
C PRO A 121 -2.89 42.15 -22.18
N ILE A 122 -3.18 40.85 -22.24
CA ILE A 122 -2.55 39.83 -21.39
C ILE A 122 -1.56 39.04 -22.25
N PRO A 123 -0.25 39.36 -22.23
CA PRO A 123 0.75 38.55 -22.91
C PRO A 123 0.87 37.19 -22.23
N LEU A 124 0.95 36.13 -23.03
CA LEU A 124 0.87 34.76 -22.56
C LEU A 124 1.91 33.88 -23.27
N HIS A 125 2.63 33.10 -22.48
CA HIS A 125 3.37 31.93 -22.92
C HIS A 125 2.53 30.66 -22.71
N PHE A 126 2.64 29.72 -23.63
CA PHE A 126 2.07 28.38 -23.48
C PHE A 126 2.84 27.34 -24.28
N ILE A 127 2.69 26.07 -23.91
CA ILE A 127 3.11 24.96 -24.76
C ILE A 127 1.89 24.37 -25.48
N HIS A 128 2.07 23.94 -26.73
CA HIS A 128 1.01 23.29 -27.51
C HIS A 128 1.54 22.09 -28.27
N HIS A 129 1.04 20.91 -27.91
CA HIS A 129 1.35 19.66 -28.57
C HIS A 129 0.11 19.04 -29.18
N ARG A 130 0.17 18.76 -30.49
CA ARG A 130 -0.91 18.07 -31.19
C ARG A 130 -0.61 16.57 -31.26
N SER A 131 -1.56 15.74 -30.81
CA SER A 131 -1.57 14.33 -31.16
C SER A 131 -1.71 14.14 -32.68
N ASN A 132 -1.12 13.05 -33.18
CA ASN A 132 -1.28 12.60 -34.57
C ASN A 132 -2.63 11.89 -34.79
N ARG A 133 -3.38 11.60 -33.73
CA ARG A 133 -4.71 10.99 -33.84
C ARG A 133 -5.75 12.02 -34.26
N SER A 134 -6.58 11.66 -35.25
CA SER A 134 -7.65 12.52 -35.76
C SER A 134 -8.82 12.68 -34.80
N ASP A 135 -8.97 11.78 -33.82
CA ASP A 135 -10.01 11.80 -32.79
C ASP A 135 -9.52 12.40 -31.46
N ALA A 136 -8.35 13.07 -31.47
CA ALA A 136 -7.77 13.66 -30.27
C ALA A 136 -8.62 14.84 -29.75
N ILE A 137 -8.85 14.85 -28.43
CA ILE A 137 -9.67 15.83 -27.74
C ILE A 137 -8.79 17.01 -27.32
N PRO A 138 -9.18 18.28 -27.58
CA PRO A 138 -8.42 19.42 -27.05
C PRO A 138 -8.52 19.49 -25.53
N LEU A 139 -7.37 19.47 -24.86
CA LEU A 139 -7.19 19.55 -23.41
C LEU A 139 -6.42 20.81 -23.05
N LEU A 140 -7.03 21.65 -22.23
CA LEU A 140 -6.38 22.79 -21.58
C LEU A 140 -5.93 22.39 -20.17
N PHE A 141 -4.63 22.31 -19.94
CA PHE A 141 -3.99 21.97 -18.66
C PHE A 141 -3.61 23.23 -17.89
N LEU A 142 -4.11 23.36 -16.66
CA LEU A 142 -3.96 24.55 -15.82
C LEU A 142 -3.17 24.22 -14.55
N HIS A 143 -1.93 24.74 -14.48
CA HIS A 143 -1.04 24.55 -13.33
C HIS A 143 -1.39 25.49 -12.15
N GLY A 144 -0.65 25.39 -11.05
CA GLY A 144 -0.79 26.28 -9.87
C GLY A 144 0.54 26.85 -9.35
N TRP A 145 0.60 27.14 -8.05
CA TRP A 145 1.76 27.57 -7.28
C TRP A 145 2.20 26.48 -6.27
N PRO A 146 3.50 26.23 -6.10
CA PRO A 146 4.64 26.77 -6.84
C PRO A 146 4.89 25.98 -8.15
N GLY A 147 3.83 25.57 -8.85
CA GLY A 147 3.86 24.77 -10.09
C GLY A 147 4.20 25.50 -11.39
N SER A 148 4.15 24.82 -12.53
CA SER A 148 4.31 25.45 -13.86
C SER A 148 3.80 24.56 -14.99
N PHE A 149 3.88 25.05 -16.23
CA PHE A 149 3.60 24.24 -17.42
C PHE A 149 4.44 22.94 -17.48
N MET A 150 5.58 22.87 -16.77
CA MET A 150 6.42 21.68 -16.75
C MET A 150 5.73 20.46 -16.09
N GLU A 151 4.70 20.66 -15.27
CA GLU A 151 3.97 19.57 -14.59
C GLU A 151 3.36 18.57 -15.56
N VAL A 152 2.84 19.04 -16.71
CA VAL A 152 2.27 18.15 -17.73
C VAL A 152 3.35 17.32 -18.43
N GLY A 153 4.62 17.71 -18.30
CA GLY A 153 5.73 17.17 -19.08
C GLY A 153 6.02 15.69 -18.87
N LYS A 154 5.60 15.08 -17.76
CA LYS A 154 5.70 13.62 -17.54
C LYS A 154 4.48 12.86 -18.05
N LEU A 155 3.37 13.56 -18.27
CA LEU A 155 2.10 13.00 -18.75
C LEU A 155 1.95 13.13 -20.26
N LEU A 156 2.72 14.05 -20.87
CA LEU A 156 2.55 14.52 -22.23
C LEU A 156 2.50 13.37 -23.26
N ASP A 157 3.46 12.44 -23.24
CA ASP A 157 3.50 11.34 -24.21
C ASP A 157 2.28 10.41 -24.10
N GLY A 158 1.86 10.08 -22.88
CA GLY A 158 0.68 9.24 -22.64
C GLY A 158 -0.63 9.91 -23.05
N LEU A 159 -0.72 11.23 -22.91
CA LEU A 159 -1.88 12.02 -23.36
C LEU A 159 -1.92 12.18 -24.88
N LEU A 160 -0.77 12.39 -25.53
CA LEU A 160 -0.69 12.54 -26.98
C LEU A 160 -0.85 11.20 -27.71
N ASN A 161 -0.22 10.14 -27.19
CA ASN A 161 -0.06 8.85 -27.87
C ASN A 161 -0.38 7.67 -26.93
N PRO A 162 -1.64 7.51 -26.48
CA PRO A 162 -2.02 6.39 -25.63
C PRO A 162 -1.83 5.04 -26.34
N PRO A 163 -1.56 3.95 -25.61
CA PRO A 163 -1.11 2.67 -26.17
C PRO A 163 -2.18 1.92 -26.97
N ASN A 164 -3.47 2.27 -26.81
CA ASN A 164 -4.56 1.65 -27.56
C ASN A 164 -5.62 2.68 -27.99
N TYR A 165 -6.41 2.33 -28.99
CA TYR A 165 -7.49 3.18 -29.52
C TYR A 165 -8.68 3.33 -28.56
N SER A 166 -8.84 2.42 -27.58
CA SER A 166 -9.92 2.52 -26.58
C SER A 166 -9.68 3.61 -25.53
N MET A 167 -8.44 4.11 -25.42
CA MET A 167 -8.09 5.25 -24.56
C MET A 167 -8.16 6.55 -25.37
N PRO A 168 -8.70 7.63 -24.78
CA PRO A 168 -8.73 8.94 -25.43
C PRO A 168 -7.33 9.50 -25.60
N ALA A 169 -7.06 10.10 -26.75
CA ALA A 169 -5.88 10.91 -27.00
C ALA A 169 -6.23 12.40 -26.94
N PHE A 170 -5.25 13.26 -26.72
CA PHE A 170 -5.47 14.69 -26.53
C PHE A 170 -4.55 15.56 -27.38
N HIS A 171 -5.05 16.72 -27.81
CA HIS A 171 -4.19 17.86 -28.10
C HIS A 171 -3.98 18.62 -26.81
N VAL A 172 -2.75 18.82 -26.37
CA VAL A 172 -2.45 19.39 -25.05
C VAL A 172 -2.01 20.84 -25.21
N VAL A 173 -2.72 21.76 -24.56
CA VAL A 173 -2.39 23.17 -24.41
C VAL A 173 -2.15 23.43 -22.93
N ALA A 174 -0.95 23.88 -22.56
CA ALA A 174 -0.63 24.20 -21.16
C ALA A 174 -0.05 25.63 -21.07
N PRO A 175 -0.89 26.65 -20.79
CA PRO A 175 -0.42 28.00 -20.61
C PRO A 175 0.27 28.21 -19.27
N SER A 176 1.23 29.13 -19.26
CA SER A 176 1.76 29.67 -18.02
C SER A 176 0.81 30.75 -17.49
N ILE A 177 0.43 30.68 -16.22
CA ILE A 177 -0.38 31.71 -15.57
C ILE A 177 0.30 33.07 -15.74
N PRO A 178 -0.44 34.16 -16.03
CA PRO A 178 0.16 35.50 -16.11
C PRO A 178 1.01 35.83 -14.87
N GLY A 179 2.29 36.12 -15.07
CA GLY A 179 3.27 36.28 -14.00
C GLY A 179 3.98 34.99 -13.54
N PHE A 180 3.81 33.88 -14.24
CA PHE A 180 4.46 32.62 -13.95
C PHE A 180 5.28 32.18 -15.17
N SER A 181 6.42 31.53 -14.93
CA SER A 181 7.27 31.00 -16.00
C SER A 181 7.63 32.09 -17.02
N PHE A 182 7.21 31.92 -18.28
CA PHE A 182 7.51 32.87 -19.34
C PHE A 182 6.35 33.81 -19.66
N SER A 183 5.18 33.69 -19.02
CA SER A 183 4.09 34.68 -19.15
C SER A 183 4.43 35.93 -18.33
N PRO A 184 4.52 37.13 -18.93
CA PRO A 184 4.89 38.35 -18.22
C PRO A 184 3.97 38.67 -17.04
N ALA A 185 4.54 39.27 -16.00
CA ALA A 185 3.79 39.71 -14.84
C ALA A 185 2.79 40.84 -15.19
N PRO A 186 1.56 40.80 -14.66
CA PRO A 186 0.59 41.88 -14.84
C PRO A 186 1.11 43.19 -14.24
N ARG A 187 0.92 44.30 -14.96
CA ARG A 187 1.33 45.64 -14.50
C ARG A 187 0.24 46.37 -13.70
N LYS A 188 -1.00 45.87 -13.75
CA LYS A 188 -2.15 46.41 -13.03
C LYS A 188 -2.77 45.35 -12.13
N ALA A 189 -3.47 45.82 -11.08
CA ALA A 189 -4.30 44.97 -10.23
C ALA A 189 -5.55 44.49 -10.98
N GLY A 190 -6.21 43.47 -10.45
CA GLY A 190 -7.49 42.94 -10.94
C GLY A 190 -7.37 41.73 -11.86
N LEU A 191 -6.16 41.18 -12.08
CA LEU A 191 -5.99 39.96 -12.88
C LEU A 191 -6.07 38.71 -11.99
N ALA A 192 -7.26 38.47 -11.46
CA ALA A 192 -7.61 37.33 -10.60
C ALA A 192 -8.04 36.09 -11.42
N PRO A 193 -8.25 34.90 -10.81
CA PRO A 193 -8.51 33.65 -11.53
C PRO A 193 -9.60 33.71 -12.59
N ARG A 194 -10.68 34.46 -12.35
CA ARG A 194 -11.76 34.59 -13.34
C ARG A 194 -11.29 35.26 -14.63
N ALA A 195 -10.58 36.39 -14.52
CA ALA A 195 -10.06 37.12 -15.67
C ALA A 195 -9.00 36.30 -16.42
N VAL A 196 -8.16 35.56 -15.69
CA VAL A 196 -7.21 34.60 -16.29
C VAL A 196 -7.95 33.53 -17.09
N GLY A 197 -9.03 32.96 -16.54
CA GLY A 197 -9.86 31.98 -17.24
C GLY A 197 -10.51 32.51 -18.52
N GLN A 198 -10.91 33.79 -18.54
CA GLN A 198 -11.40 34.44 -19.75
C GLN A 198 -10.31 34.55 -20.83
N GLY A 199 -9.10 34.95 -20.44
CA GLY A 199 -7.94 34.97 -21.34
C GLY A 199 -7.59 33.58 -21.88
N TYR A 200 -7.74 32.53 -21.09
CA TYR A 200 -7.54 31.15 -21.56
C TYR A 200 -8.62 30.66 -22.52
N ASN A 201 -9.88 31.07 -22.34
CA ASN A 201 -10.90 30.79 -23.34
C ASN A 201 -10.57 31.50 -24.66
N ASP A 202 -10.14 32.77 -24.61
CA ASP A 202 -9.67 33.50 -25.80
C ASP A 202 -8.47 32.81 -26.48
N LEU A 203 -7.49 32.32 -25.71
CA LEU A 203 -6.40 31.48 -26.24
C LEU A 203 -6.93 30.27 -27.02
N MET A 204 -7.85 29.52 -26.42
CA MET A 204 -8.40 28.31 -27.05
C MET A 204 -9.17 28.66 -28.33
N GLN A 205 -9.88 29.80 -28.36
CA GLN A 205 -10.51 30.30 -29.60
C GLN A 205 -9.49 30.69 -30.66
N GLN A 206 -8.40 31.38 -30.29
CA GLN A 206 -7.31 31.73 -31.22
C GLN A 206 -6.65 30.49 -31.84
N LEU A 207 -6.60 29.37 -31.11
CA LEU A 207 -6.10 28.08 -31.59
C LEU A 207 -7.13 27.29 -32.43
N GLY A 208 -8.37 27.77 -32.54
CA GLY A 208 -9.44 27.12 -33.29
C GLY A 208 -10.18 26.01 -32.52
N TYR A 209 -10.02 25.93 -31.20
CA TYR A 209 -10.71 24.97 -30.36
C TYR A 209 -12.01 25.55 -29.82
N GLU A 210 -13.10 25.34 -30.57
CA GLU A 210 -14.45 25.77 -30.15
C GLU A 210 -14.96 24.98 -28.94
N ARG A 211 -14.59 23.70 -28.84
CA ARG A 211 -14.95 22.79 -27.75
C ARG A 211 -13.74 22.07 -27.20
N TYR A 212 -13.55 22.11 -25.89
CA TYR A 212 -12.38 21.53 -25.23
C TYR A 212 -12.70 21.06 -23.81
N VAL A 213 -11.84 20.20 -23.26
CA VAL A 213 -11.88 19.80 -21.86
C VAL A 213 -10.82 20.58 -21.07
N ILE A 214 -11.09 20.81 -19.78
CA ILE A 214 -10.15 21.53 -18.90
C ILE A 214 -9.71 20.64 -17.75
N GLN A 215 -8.43 20.71 -17.40
CA GLN A 215 -7.90 20.04 -16.23
C GLN A 215 -7.04 21.01 -15.41
N GLY A 216 -7.13 20.95 -14.08
CA GLY A 216 -6.23 21.73 -13.22
C GLY A 216 -6.29 21.39 -11.74
N GLY A 217 -5.22 21.77 -11.05
CA GLY A 217 -5.05 21.71 -9.59
C GLY A 217 -4.67 23.08 -9.03
N ASP A 218 -4.69 23.27 -7.72
CA ASP A 218 -4.31 24.53 -7.04
C ASP A 218 -4.97 25.77 -7.71
N PHE A 219 -4.25 26.83 -8.09
CA PHE A 219 -4.81 27.98 -8.81
C PHE A 219 -5.49 27.58 -10.12
N GLY A 220 -4.97 26.60 -10.84
CA GLY A 220 -5.62 26.02 -12.02
C GLY A 220 -7.01 25.43 -11.69
N GLY A 221 -7.15 24.83 -10.51
CA GLY A 221 -8.41 24.38 -9.93
C GLY A 221 -9.40 25.51 -9.63
N MET A 222 -8.91 26.69 -9.25
CA MET A 222 -9.75 27.88 -9.07
C MET A 222 -10.16 28.49 -10.42
N ILE A 223 -9.21 28.60 -11.36
CA ILE A 223 -9.45 29.13 -12.71
C ILE A 223 -10.49 28.29 -13.46
N LEU A 224 -10.37 26.95 -13.46
CA LEU A 224 -11.34 26.09 -14.14
C LEU A 224 -12.76 26.21 -13.60
N ARG A 225 -12.93 26.54 -12.31
CA ARG A 225 -14.25 26.71 -11.68
C ARG A 225 -14.95 27.99 -12.11
N HIS A 226 -14.21 28.98 -12.61
CA HIS A 226 -14.78 30.13 -13.29
C HIS A 226 -15.04 29.86 -14.76
N MET A 227 -14.10 29.18 -15.43
CA MET A 227 -14.22 28.90 -16.86
C MET A 227 -15.46 28.07 -17.19
N ALA A 228 -15.74 27.01 -16.42
CA ALA A 228 -16.85 26.12 -16.71
C ALA A 228 -18.23 26.81 -16.75
N PRO A 229 -18.64 27.60 -15.73
CA PRO A 229 -19.90 28.34 -15.77
C PRO A 229 -19.87 29.59 -16.67
N ASP A 230 -18.72 30.24 -16.88
CA ASP A 230 -18.63 31.43 -17.76
C ASP A 230 -18.65 31.05 -19.25
N PHE A 231 -18.16 29.86 -19.61
CA PHE A 231 -18.06 29.39 -21.00
C PHE A 231 -18.69 28.00 -21.21
N PRO A 232 -19.98 27.82 -20.89
CA PRO A 232 -20.62 26.50 -20.90
C PRO A 232 -20.78 25.87 -22.29
N ALA A 233 -20.68 26.68 -23.35
CA ALA A 233 -20.71 26.21 -24.74
C ALA A 233 -19.34 25.67 -25.21
N ASN A 234 -18.25 26.21 -24.66
CA ASN A 234 -16.89 25.85 -25.06
C ASN A 234 -16.31 24.74 -24.17
N VAL A 235 -16.50 24.83 -22.85
CA VAL A 235 -16.02 23.82 -21.90
C VAL A 235 -16.94 22.60 -21.91
N VAL A 236 -16.42 21.47 -22.37
CA VAL A 236 -17.19 20.21 -22.49
C VAL A 236 -17.21 19.43 -21.18
N SER A 237 -16.07 19.37 -20.48
CA SER A 237 -15.93 18.65 -19.21
C SER A 237 -14.77 19.23 -18.42
N VAL A 238 -14.86 19.06 -17.10
CA VAL A 238 -13.91 19.58 -16.11
C VAL A 238 -13.29 18.40 -15.37
N LEU A 239 -11.97 18.34 -15.28
CA LEU A 239 -11.26 17.43 -14.39
C LEU A 239 -10.46 18.25 -13.39
N SER A 240 -10.78 18.18 -12.11
CA SER A 240 -9.99 18.88 -11.10
C SER A 240 -9.30 17.88 -10.19
N ASN A 241 -8.02 18.08 -9.91
CA ASN A 241 -7.38 17.43 -8.77
C ASN A 241 -7.35 18.30 -7.52
N PHE A 242 -8.03 19.45 -7.55
CA PHE A 242 -8.13 20.38 -6.45
C PHE A 242 -9.53 21.02 -6.41
N TRP A 243 -10.41 20.50 -5.53
CA TRP A 243 -11.80 20.93 -5.48
C TRP A 243 -12.29 21.13 -4.05
N LEU A 244 -12.23 22.38 -3.59
CA LEU A 244 -12.67 22.75 -2.25
C LEU A 244 -14.17 23.09 -2.19
N VAL A 245 -14.84 22.53 -1.19
CA VAL A 245 -16.22 22.87 -0.83
C VAL A 245 -16.21 23.25 0.66
N PRO A 246 -16.13 24.55 1.00
CA PRO A 246 -16.13 24.97 2.40
C PRO A 246 -17.45 24.59 3.06
N PRO A 247 -17.43 24.16 4.34
CA PRO A 247 -18.65 23.84 5.07
C PRO A 247 -19.50 25.09 5.26
N ASN A 248 -20.80 24.99 4.99
CA ASN A 248 -21.73 26.10 5.21
C ASN A 248 -22.21 26.13 6.67
N THR A 249 -23.00 27.15 7.03
CA THR A 249 -23.52 27.33 8.39
C THR A 249 -24.35 26.14 8.89
N THR A 250 -25.06 25.44 8.01
CA THR A 250 -25.83 24.23 8.35
C THR A 250 -24.89 23.06 8.64
N ASP A 251 -23.80 22.92 7.89
CA ASP A 251 -22.80 21.87 8.11
C ASP A 251 -22.11 22.07 9.47
N ILE A 252 -21.75 23.32 9.81
CA ILE A 252 -21.16 23.68 11.11
C ILE A 252 -22.15 23.50 12.27
N ASP A 253 -23.42 23.87 12.10
CA ASP A 253 -24.46 23.65 13.13
C ASP A 253 -24.71 22.15 13.36
N ARG A 254 -24.74 21.35 12.29
CA ARG A 254 -24.81 19.88 12.41
C ARG A 254 -23.58 19.32 13.11
N TYR A 255 -22.38 19.82 12.78
CA TYR A 255 -21.12 19.40 13.39
C TYR A 255 -21.08 19.68 14.89
N THR A 256 -21.40 20.91 15.29
CA THR A 256 -21.43 21.33 16.70
C THR A 256 -22.48 20.57 17.53
N ARG A 257 -23.58 20.12 16.91
CA ARG A 257 -24.61 19.28 17.54
C ARG A 257 -24.31 17.78 17.51
N GLY A 258 -23.20 17.35 16.92
CA GLY A 258 -22.85 15.93 16.76
C GLY A 258 -23.76 15.16 15.79
N LEU A 259 -24.35 15.85 14.81
CA LEU A 259 -25.29 15.30 13.81
C LEU A 259 -24.61 14.99 12.45
N THR A 260 -23.30 15.15 12.39
CA THR A 260 -22.44 14.84 11.24
C THR A 260 -21.85 13.43 11.36
N THR A 261 -21.64 12.79 10.22
CA THR A 261 -20.92 11.52 10.11
C THR A 261 -19.42 11.72 10.37
N ALA A 262 -18.68 10.63 10.65
CA ALA A 262 -17.23 10.71 10.82
C ALA A 262 -16.50 11.28 9.59
N ALA A 263 -17.02 11.03 8.38
CA ALA A 263 -16.47 11.58 7.15
C ALA A 263 -16.76 13.10 7.00
N GLU A 264 -17.96 13.54 7.38
CA GLU A 264 -18.30 14.97 7.46
C GLU A 264 -17.45 15.67 8.53
N ASN A 265 -17.25 15.05 9.71
CA ASN A 265 -16.35 15.56 10.75
C ASN A 265 -14.93 15.72 10.22
N PHE A 266 -14.36 14.66 9.64
CA PHE A 266 -13.01 14.70 9.07
C PHE A 266 -12.87 15.79 8.01
N THR A 267 -13.85 15.92 7.11
CA THR A 267 -13.81 16.96 6.06
C THR A 267 -13.88 18.36 6.66
N ILE A 268 -14.78 18.58 7.64
CA ILE A 268 -14.93 19.87 8.33
C ILE A 268 -13.65 20.20 9.12
N GLU A 269 -13.11 19.25 9.86
CA GLU A 269 -11.88 19.40 10.64
C GLU A 269 -10.67 19.63 9.74
N ALA A 270 -10.53 18.88 8.65
CA ALA A 270 -9.44 19.05 7.69
C ALA A 270 -9.47 20.42 7.01
N LEU A 271 -10.65 20.89 6.56
CA LEU A 271 -10.81 22.22 5.98
C LEU A 271 -10.61 23.34 7.02
N THR A 272 -11.01 23.10 8.28
CA THR A 272 -10.78 24.06 9.38
C THR A 272 -9.31 24.11 9.78
N ASN A 273 -8.61 22.98 9.82
CA ASN A 273 -7.18 22.93 10.10
C ASN A 273 -6.35 23.54 8.96
N PHE A 274 -6.74 23.29 7.71
CA PHE A 274 -6.11 23.88 6.54
C PHE A 274 -6.11 25.42 6.59
N THR A 275 -7.24 26.04 6.94
CA THR A 275 -7.31 27.51 7.06
C THR A 275 -6.38 28.09 8.13
N ASN A 276 -6.02 27.29 9.15
CA ASN A 276 -5.16 27.67 10.26
C ASN A 276 -3.66 27.41 10.04
N LEU A 277 -3.26 26.58 9.07
CA LEU A 277 -1.88 26.06 8.94
C LEU A 277 -1.00 26.74 7.88
N GLU A 278 -1.50 27.72 7.12
CA GLU A 278 -0.76 28.26 5.97
C GLU A 278 -0.13 29.65 6.22
N GLY A 279 0.99 29.68 6.93
CA GLY A 279 1.78 30.91 7.13
C GLY A 279 2.23 31.55 5.80
N TYR A 280 2.61 30.74 4.81
CA TYR A 280 3.05 31.21 3.50
C TYR A 280 1.93 31.96 2.76
N ARG A 281 0.69 31.45 2.78
CA ARG A 281 -0.46 32.08 2.13
C ARG A 281 -0.77 33.42 2.78
N GLN A 282 -0.76 33.50 4.11
CA GLN A 282 -1.05 34.73 4.83
C GLN A 282 -0.10 35.88 4.46
N VAL A 283 1.21 35.61 4.39
CA VAL A 283 2.18 36.63 3.99
C VAL A 283 2.07 37.00 2.51
N GLN A 284 1.84 36.02 1.62
CA GLN A 284 1.72 36.26 0.18
C GLN A 284 0.44 37.04 -0.17
N GLN A 285 -0.70 36.74 0.45
CA GLN A 285 -1.95 37.46 0.17
C GLN A 285 -1.97 38.89 0.74
N THR A 286 -1.23 39.17 1.82
CA THR A 286 -1.29 40.48 2.50
C THR A 286 -0.12 41.41 2.15
N ARG A 287 1.09 40.88 2.02
CA ARG A 287 2.35 41.64 1.84
C ARG A 287 3.26 41.04 0.75
N PRO A 288 2.74 40.71 -0.45
CA PRO A 288 3.51 40.00 -1.49
C PRO A 288 4.77 40.75 -1.94
N LEU A 289 4.71 42.09 -2.01
CA LEU A 289 5.85 42.90 -2.48
C LEU A 289 6.99 42.93 -1.45
N ALA A 290 6.66 43.00 -0.16
CA ALA A 290 7.65 42.98 0.91
C ALA A 290 8.37 41.63 0.95
N LEU A 291 7.61 40.53 0.86
CA LEU A 291 8.18 39.18 0.77
C LEU A 291 9.04 39.02 -0.49
N ALA A 292 8.58 39.52 -1.63
CA ALA A 292 9.33 39.46 -2.88
C ALA A 292 10.64 40.26 -2.84
N ALA A 293 10.69 41.37 -2.11
CA ALA A 293 11.94 42.11 -1.91
C ALA A 293 12.96 41.28 -1.11
N ALA A 294 12.50 40.56 -0.09
CA ALA A 294 13.36 39.66 0.70
C ALA A 294 13.82 38.44 -0.11
N MET A 295 12.88 37.77 -0.79
CA MET A 295 13.15 36.55 -1.57
C MET A 295 13.87 36.85 -2.89
N GLY A 296 13.70 38.05 -3.45
CA GLY A 296 14.36 38.47 -4.67
C GLY A 296 15.86 38.61 -4.50
N ASP A 297 16.37 38.96 -3.32
CA ASP A 297 17.81 39.19 -3.18
C ASP A 297 18.64 37.89 -3.21
N SER A 298 18.12 36.80 -2.64
CA SER A 298 18.78 35.50 -2.54
C SER A 298 18.08 34.43 -3.40
N PRO A 299 18.70 33.96 -4.51
CA PRO A 299 18.16 32.86 -5.31
C PRO A 299 18.00 31.57 -4.50
N ILE A 300 18.94 31.30 -3.59
CA ILE A 300 18.88 30.14 -2.70
C ILE A 300 17.76 30.31 -1.68
N GLY A 301 17.63 31.49 -1.05
CA GLY A 301 16.54 31.76 -0.12
C GLY A 301 15.15 31.54 -0.76
N PHE A 302 14.96 32.04 -1.98
CA PHE A 302 13.74 31.78 -2.74
C PHE A 302 13.56 30.29 -3.08
N THR A 303 14.63 29.61 -3.48
CA THR A 303 14.59 28.17 -3.80
C THR A 303 14.24 27.32 -2.59
N LEU A 304 14.73 27.66 -1.40
CA LEU A 304 14.34 26.96 -0.17
C LEU A 304 12.86 27.21 0.19
N TRP A 305 12.34 28.41 -0.08
CA TRP A 305 10.91 28.71 0.09
C TRP A 305 10.02 27.86 -0.83
N ILE A 306 10.45 27.67 -2.08
CA ILE A 306 9.76 26.81 -3.05
C ILE A 306 9.90 25.33 -2.65
N TYR A 307 11.11 24.90 -2.27
CA TYR A 307 11.40 23.52 -1.90
C TYR A 307 10.68 23.10 -0.62
N ASP A 308 10.55 23.96 0.40
CA ASP A 308 9.77 23.67 1.61
C ASP A 308 8.33 23.27 1.25
N PHE A 309 7.69 24.03 0.36
CA PHE A 309 6.35 23.73 -0.10
C PHE A 309 6.30 22.42 -0.90
N MET A 310 7.18 22.26 -1.89
CA MET A 310 7.23 21.06 -2.74
C MET A 310 7.50 19.79 -1.91
N PHE A 311 8.34 19.88 -0.89
CA PHE A 311 8.69 18.78 0.00
C PHE A 311 7.49 18.35 0.86
N ARG A 312 6.77 19.32 1.46
CA ARG A 312 5.61 19.04 2.32
C ARG A 312 4.41 18.45 1.57
N HIS A 313 4.29 18.74 0.27
CA HIS A 313 3.12 18.38 -0.54
C HIS A 313 3.38 17.28 -1.57
N ALA A 314 4.56 16.65 -1.57
CA ALA A 314 4.89 15.54 -2.47
C ALA A 314 5.10 14.23 -1.72
N ASP A 315 4.56 13.13 -2.28
CA ASP A 315 4.64 11.77 -1.71
C ASP A 315 6.03 11.16 -1.87
N GLU A 316 6.94 11.44 -0.94
CA GLU A 316 8.30 10.87 -0.92
C GLU A 316 9.03 11.03 -2.27
N TYR A 317 8.69 12.08 -3.03
CA TYR A 317 9.21 12.30 -4.37
C TYR A 317 10.71 12.65 -4.29
N PRO A 318 11.58 11.92 -5.01
CA PRO A 318 13.03 12.09 -4.91
C PRO A 318 13.50 13.30 -5.73
N TRP A 319 13.23 14.51 -5.24
CA TRP A 319 13.62 15.76 -5.88
C TRP A 319 15.15 15.85 -6.03
N THR A 320 15.62 15.99 -7.27
CA THR A 320 17.05 16.25 -7.53
C THR A 320 17.39 17.75 -7.36
N PRO A 321 18.64 18.10 -7.03
CA PRO A 321 19.09 19.50 -7.03
C PRO A 321 18.82 20.23 -8.36
N GLU A 322 19.04 19.58 -9.52
CA GLU A 322 18.73 20.15 -10.85
C GLU A 322 17.23 20.45 -10.98
N GLU A 323 16.35 19.53 -10.58
CA GLU A 323 14.90 19.74 -10.62
C GLU A 323 14.46 20.88 -9.71
N ILE A 324 14.92 20.93 -8.45
CA ILE A 324 14.54 21.96 -7.47
C ILE A 324 14.92 23.36 -7.98
N ILE A 325 16.14 23.50 -8.48
CA ILE A 325 16.65 24.77 -9.02
C ILE A 325 15.88 25.14 -10.29
N THR A 326 15.69 24.20 -11.22
CA THR A 326 14.96 24.44 -12.47
C THR A 326 13.52 24.87 -12.20
N TRP A 327 12.86 24.21 -11.26
CA TRP A 327 11.49 24.51 -10.84
C TRP A 327 11.40 25.93 -10.26
N SER A 328 12.36 26.30 -9.42
CA SER A 328 12.45 27.64 -8.84
C SER A 328 12.77 28.72 -9.88
N MET A 329 13.57 28.40 -10.89
CA MET A 329 13.90 29.32 -11.99
C MET A 329 12.68 29.74 -12.81
N MET A 330 11.66 28.89 -12.92
CA MET A 330 10.37 29.25 -13.56
C MET A 330 9.70 30.46 -12.90
N TYR A 331 10.05 30.78 -11.66
CA TYR A 331 9.53 31.96 -10.96
C TYR A 331 10.57 33.06 -10.86
N TYR A 332 11.82 32.68 -10.59
CA TYR A 332 12.87 33.62 -10.27
C TYR A 332 13.27 34.50 -11.46
N ILE A 333 13.18 34.00 -12.69
CA ILE A 333 13.50 34.77 -13.92
C ILE A 333 12.62 36.03 -14.04
N GLN A 334 11.31 35.89 -13.82
CA GLN A 334 10.37 37.02 -13.81
C GLN A 334 10.46 37.84 -12.52
N GLY A 335 10.88 37.20 -11.43
CA GLY A 335 10.95 37.75 -10.09
C GLY A 335 9.83 37.22 -9.18
N PRO A 336 10.10 36.94 -7.89
CA PRO A 336 9.17 36.28 -6.97
C PRO A 336 7.81 36.98 -6.79
N TYR A 337 7.77 38.30 -6.97
CA TYR A 337 6.58 39.11 -6.71
C TYR A 337 5.34 38.66 -7.49
N SER A 338 5.55 38.28 -8.73
CA SER A 338 4.50 37.92 -9.68
C SER A 338 3.70 36.70 -9.20
N GLY A 339 4.39 35.61 -8.82
CA GLY A 339 3.78 34.43 -8.23
C GLY A 339 3.07 34.70 -6.91
N PHE A 340 3.67 35.51 -6.03
CA PHE A 340 3.07 35.85 -4.72
C PHE A 340 1.81 36.72 -4.86
N ARG A 341 1.79 37.61 -5.84
CA ARG A 341 0.70 38.56 -6.04
C ARG A 341 -0.62 37.87 -6.36
N MET A 342 -0.61 36.71 -7.01
CA MET A 342 -1.82 35.95 -7.32
C MET A 342 -2.67 35.67 -6.06
N TYR A 343 -2.03 35.31 -4.93
CA TYR A 343 -2.74 35.12 -3.65
C TYR A 343 -3.51 36.36 -3.19
N LYS A 344 -2.96 37.55 -3.43
CA LYS A 344 -3.62 38.81 -3.09
C LYS A 344 -4.81 39.08 -4.00
N GLU A 345 -4.65 38.88 -5.32
CA GLU A 345 -5.72 39.09 -6.29
C GLU A 345 -6.89 38.11 -6.05
N ILE A 346 -6.60 36.86 -5.67
CA ILE A 346 -7.62 35.86 -5.25
C ILE A 346 -8.38 36.33 -4.00
N ALA A 347 -7.67 36.84 -3.00
CA ALA A 347 -8.29 37.33 -1.77
C ALA A 347 -9.18 38.56 -2.02
N GLU A 348 -8.77 39.48 -2.90
CA GLU A 348 -9.54 40.66 -3.28
C GLU A 348 -10.77 40.31 -4.16
N GLU A 349 -10.71 39.25 -4.98
CA GLU A 349 -11.86 38.74 -5.74
C GLU A 349 -12.89 38.02 -4.86
N GLY A 350 -12.54 37.65 -3.62
CA GLY A 350 -13.40 36.87 -2.71
C GLY A 350 -13.44 35.38 -3.07
N ASP A 351 -12.46 34.92 -3.83
CA ASP A 351 -12.48 33.64 -4.54
C ASP A 351 -12.12 32.42 -3.68
N TRP A 352 -11.75 32.63 -2.41
CA TRP A 352 -11.59 31.52 -1.47
C TRP A 352 -12.92 30.80 -1.17
N ASP A 353 -14.07 31.42 -1.52
CA ASP A 353 -15.43 30.92 -1.26
C ASP A 353 -16.18 30.41 -2.51
N ILE A 354 -15.48 30.07 -3.61
CA ILE A 354 -16.15 29.71 -4.88
C ILE A 354 -17.08 28.49 -4.69
N THR A 355 -18.39 28.73 -4.74
CA THR A 355 -19.46 27.72 -4.70
C THR A 355 -20.33 27.74 -5.97
N ARG A 356 -19.86 28.43 -7.04
CA ARG A 356 -20.62 28.56 -8.29
C ARG A 356 -20.92 27.18 -8.90
N TYR A 357 -22.19 26.99 -9.22
CA TYR A 357 -22.67 25.77 -9.84
C TYR A 357 -22.03 25.56 -11.22
N THR A 358 -21.52 24.34 -11.45
CA THR A 358 -20.97 23.92 -12.75
C THR A 358 -21.92 22.90 -13.38
N SER A 359 -22.45 23.21 -14.57
CA SER A 359 -23.41 22.35 -15.27
C SER A 359 -22.75 21.29 -16.15
N GLN A 360 -21.46 21.46 -16.47
CA GLN A 360 -20.65 20.51 -17.22
C GLN A 360 -20.36 19.26 -16.38
N PRO A 361 -20.11 18.10 -17.01
CA PRO A 361 -19.57 16.94 -16.32
C PRO A 361 -18.25 17.27 -15.61
N VAL A 362 -18.22 17.09 -14.29
CA VAL A 362 -17.03 17.29 -13.44
C VAL A 362 -16.50 15.94 -12.96
N GLY A 363 -15.23 15.68 -13.21
CA GLY A 363 -14.40 14.67 -12.56
C GLY A 363 -13.54 15.33 -11.47
N ILE A 364 -13.50 14.79 -10.27
CA ILE A 364 -12.62 15.29 -9.20
C ILE A 364 -11.69 14.19 -8.74
N SER A 365 -10.37 14.32 -8.91
CA SER A 365 -9.39 13.35 -8.39
C SER A 365 -8.81 13.85 -7.07
N THR A 366 -9.10 13.17 -5.96
CA THR A 366 -8.46 13.48 -4.67
C THR A 366 -7.21 12.62 -4.47
N PHE A 367 -6.17 13.18 -3.84
CA PHE A 367 -4.94 12.46 -3.50
C PHE A 367 -4.69 12.45 -1.97
N PRO A 368 -4.17 11.35 -1.38
CA PRO A 368 -4.06 11.15 0.07
C PRO A 368 -3.24 12.15 0.87
N ASN A 369 -2.23 12.79 0.28
CA ASN A 369 -1.40 13.80 0.95
C ASN A 369 -1.45 15.15 0.22
N ASP A 370 -2.49 15.37 -0.59
CA ASP A 370 -2.82 16.73 -1.04
C ASP A 370 -3.03 17.60 0.21
N GLY A 371 -2.53 18.84 0.23
CA GLY A 371 -2.37 19.67 1.45
C GLY A 371 -3.65 19.92 2.27
N PHE A 372 -4.79 19.52 1.72
CA PHE A 372 -6.15 19.61 2.26
C PHE A 372 -6.60 18.38 3.03
N PHE A 373 -5.97 17.23 2.78
CA PHE A 373 -6.26 15.95 3.40
C PHE A 373 -5.02 15.44 4.10
N THR A 374 -4.74 15.95 5.30
CA THR A 374 -3.71 15.34 6.16
C THR A 374 -4.23 14.01 6.73
N SER A 375 -4.33 12.99 5.88
CA SER A 375 -4.25 11.58 6.24
C SER A 375 -4.13 10.72 4.97
N LYS A 376 -3.09 9.87 4.92
CA LYS A 376 -2.91 8.80 3.93
C LYS A 376 -4.20 7.96 3.76
N GLY A 377 -5.12 8.33 2.86
CA GLY A 377 -6.35 7.55 2.68
C GLY A 377 -7.33 7.90 1.58
N VAL A 378 -7.14 8.93 0.73
CA VAL A 378 -8.19 9.28 -0.25
C VAL A 378 -7.63 9.41 -1.66
N ASN A 379 -7.68 8.32 -2.42
CA ASN A 379 -7.70 8.36 -3.88
C ASN A 379 -9.14 8.14 -4.37
N ARG A 380 -9.78 9.18 -4.91
CA ARG A 380 -11.03 8.97 -5.67
C ARG A 380 -11.25 10.02 -6.75
N ILE A 381 -11.61 9.52 -7.93
CA ILE A 381 -12.28 10.27 -9.00
C ILE A 381 -13.77 10.36 -8.65
N LEU A 382 -14.31 11.51 -8.20
CA LEU A 382 -15.75 11.75 -8.20
C LEU A 382 -16.19 12.04 -9.64
N TYR A 383 -16.92 11.10 -10.24
CA TYR A 383 -17.92 11.45 -11.24
C TYR A 383 -19.27 11.60 -10.54
N LYS A 384 -19.85 12.79 -10.60
CA LYS A 384 -21.30 12.95 -10.45
C LYS A 384 -21.73 14.22 -11.17
N ASN A 385 -22.68 14.07 -12.08
CA ASN A 385 -23.60 15.17 -12.41
C ASN A 385 -24.20 15.64 -11.09
N LEU A 386 -23.70 16.74 -10.54
CA LEU A 386 -24.28 17.42 -9.39
C LEU A 386 -25.63 18.00 -9.85
N LYS A 387 -26.64 17.17 -10.03
CA LYS A 387 -28.04 17.61 -10.12
C LYS A 387 -28.60 17.63 -8.71
N THR A 388 -28.28 18.67 -7.95
CA THR A 388 -29.17 19.11 -6.87
C THR A 388 -30.24 19.98 -7.52
N SER A 389 -31.29 19.34 -8.05
CA SER A 389 -32.53 20.05 -8.34
C SER A 389 -33.26 20.33 -7.03
N PRO A 390 -33.85 21.52 -6.82
CA PRO A 390 -34.58 21.85 -5.59
C PRO A 390 -35.83 21.00 -5.35
N ASN A 391 -36.36 20.29 -6.35
CA ASN A 391 -37.66 19.61 -6.26
C ASN A 391 -37.55 18.13 -6.64
N GLY A 392 -38.05 17.28 -5.75
CA GLY A 392 -37.81 15.84 -5.71
C GLY A 392 -38.50 14.97 -6.76
N THR A 393 -38.16 13.69 -6.66
CA THR A 393 -38.71 12.48 -7.31
C THR A 393 -38.25 12.14 -8.73
N SER A 394 -37.44 11.08 -8.85
CA SER A 394 -37.63 10.05 -9.88
C SER A 394 -36.89 8.75 -9.53
N ARG A 395 -37.61 7.62 -9.71
CA ARG A 395 -37.13 6.24 -9.53
C ARG A 395 -36.19 5.84 -10.67
N MET A 396 -35.16 5.04 -10.37
CA MET A 396 -34.18 4.51 -11.33
C MET A 396 -34.69 3.25 -12.08
N PRO A 397 -34.31 3.03 -13.35
CA PRO A 397 -34.60 1.82 -14.13
C PRO A 397 -33.73 0.60 -13.74
N LEU A 398 -34.24 -0.61 -14.02
CA LEU A 398 -33.62 -1.91 -13.68
C LEU A 398 -32.21 -2.17 -14.26
N GLY A 399 -31.84 -1.53 -15.37
CA GLY A 399 -30.49 -1.64 -15.96
C GLY A 399 -29.40 -1.01 -15.08
N ASP A 400 -29.76 0.05 -14.34
CA ASP A 400 -28.86 0.74 -13.42
C ASP A 400 -28.63 -0.04 -12.13
N ILE A 401 -29.41 -1.10 -11.84
CA ILE A 401 -29.20 -1.96 -10.68
C ILE A 401 -27.99 -2.88 -10.90
N PHE A 402 -27.80 -3.37 -12.13
CA PHE A 402 -26.64 -4.21 -12.49
C PHE A 402 -25.37 -3.37 -12.67
N HIS A 403 -25.50 -2.14 -13.17
CA HIS A 403 -24.40 -1.18 -13.18
C HIS A 403 -24.07 -0.66 -11.77
N ALA A 404 -25.06 -0.39 -10.92
CA ALA A 404 -24.84 0.00 -9.52
C ALA A 404 -24.25 -1.12 -8.67
N ALA A 405 -24.53 -2.40 -8.97
CA ALA A 405 -23.86 -3.53 -8.32
C ALA A 405 -22.39 -3.66 -8.74
N ARG A 406 -22.04 -3.21 -9.96
CA ARG A 406 -20.67 -3.17 -10.49
C ARG A 406 -19.92 -1.88 -10.07
N GLU A 407 -20.65 -0.79 -9.87
CA GLU A 407 -20.18 0.53 -9.39
C GLU A 407 -20.20 0.67 -7.87
N TYR A 408 -20.74 -0.30 -7.12
CA TYR A 408 -20.51 -0.49 -5.69
C TYR A 408 -19.07 -0.94 -5.38
N ALA A 409 -18.11 -0.65 -6.26
CA ALA A 409 -16.69 -0.59 -5.96
C ALA A 409 -16.41 0.65 -5.08
N ARG A 410 -16.97 0.59 -3.87
CA ARG A 410 -16.75 1.42 -2.67
C ARG A 410 -15.36 1.22 -2.07
N ASP A 411 -14.42 0.71 -2.87
CA ASP A 411 -13.34 -0.08 -2.33
C ASP A 411 -12.28 0.80 -1.66
N SER A 412 -11.79 1.87 -2.30
CA SER A 412 -10.64 2.61 -1.73
C SER A 412 -10.94 3.41 -0.45
N GLN A 413 -12.20 3.78 -0.18
CA GLN A 413 -12.59 4.58 1.01
C GLN A 413 -12.82 3.72 2.27
N ASN A 414 -13.06 2.42 2.09
CA ASN A 414 -13.32 1.46 3.18
C ASN A 414 -12.18 0.45 3.34
N ALA A 415 -10.98 0.78 2.82
CA ALA A 415 -9.80 -0.02 3.06
C ALA A 415 -9.67 -0.28 4.57
N TYR A 416 -9.61 -1.55 4.96
CA TYR A 416 -9.50 -2.00 6.35
C TYR A 416 -10.75 -1.79 7.25
N SER A 417 -11.86 -1.24 6.74
CA SER A 417 -13.11 -1.10 7.49
C SER A 417 -14.08 -2.25 7.21
N ALA A 418 -14.74 -2.75 8.26
CA ALA A 418 -15.69 -3.85 8.12
C ALA A 418 -16.97 -3.40 7.40
N ASN A 419 -17.44 -4.19 6.44
CA ASN A 419 -18.71 -4.00 5.76
C ASN A 419 -19.88 -4.28 6.72
N THR A 420 -20.48 -3.23 7.24
CA THR A 420 -21.65 -3.25 8.15
C THR A 420 -22.98 -2.98 7.44
N ASP A 421 -22.99 -2.96 6.11
CA ASP A 421 -24.22 -2.78 5.33
C ASP A 421 -25.21 -3.95 5.53
N LYS A 422 -26.40 -3.83 4.95
CA LYS A 422 -27.42 -4.90 4.96
C LYS A 422 -26.83 -6.23 4.45
N LEU A 423 -27.30 -7.34 5.02
CA LEU A 423 -26.79 -8.70 4.72
C LEU A 423 -26.67 -8.99 3.22
N VAL A 424 -27.67 -8.60 2.42
CA VAL A 424 -27.64 -8.80 0.96
C VAL A 424 -26.47 -8.07 0.29
N SER A 425 -26.16 -6.85 0.73
CA SER A 425 -25.02 -6.06 0.23
C SER A 425 -23.68 -6.71 0.60
N ARG A 426 -23.55 -7.15 1.86
CA ARG A 426 -22.38 -7.90 2.35
C ARG A 426 -22.16 -9.19 1.57
N LEU A 427 -23.24 -9.92 1.29
CA LEU A 427 -23.20 -11.13 0.48
C LEU A 427 -22.76 -10.83 -0.95
N SER A 428 -23.33 -9.81 -1.60
CA SER A 428 -22.92 -9.43 -2.95
C SER A 428 -21.47 -8.98 -3.04
N ASP A 429 -20.98 -8.20 -2.07
CA ASP A 429 -19.58 -7.76 -1.99
C ASP A 429 -18.63 -8.95 -1.92
N VAL A 430 -18.91 -9.89 -1.02
CA VAL A 430 -18.12 -11.11 -0.86
C VAL A 430 -18.17 -12.00 -2.10
N VAL A 431 -19.34 -12.21 -2.69
CA VAL A 431 -19.49 -13.00 -3.92
C VAL A 431 -18.67 -12.38 -5.06
N LEU A 432 -18.81 -11.07 -5.30
CA LEU A 432 -18.10 -10.38 -6.38
C LEU A 432 -16.57 -10.38 -6.21
N ARG A 433 -16.07 -10.55 -4.98
CA ARG A 433 -14.63 -10.66 -4.68
C ARG A 433 -14.08 -12.08 -4.63
N THR A 434 -14.93 -13.09 -4.45
CA THR A 434 -14.50 -14.49 -4.25
C THR A 434 -14.99 -15.49 -5.30
N TRP A 435 -15.93 -15.11 -6.19
CA TRP A 435 -16.55 -16.04 -7.15
C TRP A 435 -15.57 -16.79 -8.06
N ASP A 436 -14.50 -16.12 -8.48
CA ASP A 436 -13.50 -16.67 -9.39
C ASP A 436 -12.49 -17.58 -8.69
N LEU A 437 -12.34 -17.46 -7.37
CA LEU A 437 -11.29 -18.17 -6.63
C LEU A 437 -11.44 -19.69 -6.70
N GLY A 438 -12.68 -20.20 -6.65
CA GLY A 438 -12.97 -21.64 -6.79
C GLY A 438 -12.61 -22.22 -8.17
N PHE A 439 -12.32 -21.36 -9.16
CA PHE A 439 -11.96 -21.75 -10.53
C PHE A 439 -10.51 -21.37 -10.90
N THR A 440 -9.86 -20.52 -10.12
CA THR A 440 -8.58 -19.89 -10.49
C THR A 440 -7.46 -20.08 -9.46
N ALA A 441 -7.77 -20.56 -8.25
CA ALA A 441 -6.77 -20.79 -7.21
C ALA A 441 -6.08 -22.15 -7.38
N PHE A 442 -5.07 -22.23 -8.26
CA PHE A 442 -4.28 -23.44 -8.49
C PHE A 442 -3.01 -23.47 -7.62
N GLY A 443 -2.45 -24.66 -7.41
CA GLY A 443 -1.15 -24.84 -6.77
C GLY A 443 -1.18 -25.02 -5.25
N GLY A 444 -2.37 -25.17 -4.66
CA GLY A 444 -2.51 -25.58 -3.26
C GLY A 444 -2.22 -24.49 -2.22
N PRO A 445 -2.19 -24.85 -0.92
CA PRO A 445 -2.23 -23.88 0.16
C PRO A 445 -1.18 -22.76 0.12
N PRO A 446 0.13 -23.02 -0.15
CA PRO A 446 1.14 -21.96 -0.22
C PRO A 446 0.81 -20.87 -1.24
N VAL A 447 0.27 -21.28 -2.39
CA VAL A 447 -0.13 -20.38 -3.47
C VAL A 447 -1.42 -19.65 -3.11
N HIS A 448 -2.38 -20.34 -2.50
CA HIS A 448 -3.64 -19.73 -2.05
C HIS A 448 -3.40 -18.60 -1.05
N PHE A 449 -2.49 -18.78 -0.09
CA PHE A 449 -2.11 -17.70 0.82
C PHE A 449 -1.62 -16.49 0.04
N GLN A 450 -0.76 -16.68 -0.96
CA GLN A 450 -0.31 -15.58 -1.81
C GLN A 450 -1.44 -14.94 -2.64
N ILE A 451 -2.36 -15.73 -3.19
CA ILE A 451 -3.54 -15.23 -3.93
C ILE A 451 -4.41 -14.37 -3.00
N GLU A 452 -4.69 -14.86 -1.80
CA GLU A 452 -5.43 -14.15 -0.75
C GLU A 452 -4.70 -12.87 -0.32
N HIS A 453 -3.37 -12.92 -0.17
CA HIS A 453 -2.52 -11.76 0.15
C HIS A 453 -2.62 -10.70 -0.93
N ARG A 454 -2.34 -11.07 -2.20
CA ARG A 454 -2.43 -10.18 -3.36
C ARG A 454 -3.80 -9.52 -3.48
N ARG A 455 -4.87 -10.26 -3.15
CA ARG A 455 -6.25 -9.82 -3.34
C ARG A 455 -6.80 -8.99 -2.17
N PHE A 456 -6.55 -9.42 -0.94
CA PHE A 456 -7.16 -8.84 0.26
C PHE A 456 -6.21 -7.94 1.05
N VAL A 457 -4.92 -7.93 0.73
CA VAL A 457 -3.89 -7.08 1.35
C VAL A 457 -3.23 -6.13 0.35
N GLU A 458 -2.74 -6.63 -0.80
CA GLU A 458 -2.05 -5.76 -1.79
C GLU A 458 -3.04 -5.00 -2.71
N GLY A 459 -4.33 -5.37 -2.72
CA GLY A 459 -5.35 -4.73 -3.57
C GLY A 459 -5.16 -4.95 -5.08
N ARG A 460 -4.42 -5.99 -5.47
CA ARG A 460 -4.06 -6.24 -6.87
C ARG A 460 -5.31 -6.64 -7.68
N GLY A 461 -5.51 -5.98 -8.83
CA GLY A 461 -6.72 -6.12 -9.67
C GLY A 461 -7.73 -4.98 -9.55
N GLY A 462 -7.34 -3.84 -8.95
CA GLY A 462 -8.16 -2.62 -8.87
C GLY A 462 -9.22 -2.63 -7.76
N LYS A 463 -9.06 -3.53 -6.76
CA LYS A 463 -9.98 -3.70 -5.63
C LYS A 463 -9.25 -3.36 -4.33
N ALA A 464 -9.97 -2.89 -3.31
CA ALA A 464 -9.33 -2.40 -2.09
C ALA A 464 -8.94 -3.52 -1.12
N PRO A 465 -7.91 -3.28 -0.29
CA PRO A 465 -7.58 -4.22 0.77
C PRO A 465 -8.70 -4.32 1.80
N TRP A 466 -8.96 -5.53 2.26
CA TRP A 466 -9.89 -5.82 3.36
C TRP A 466 -9.17 -5.86 4.70
N ILE A 467 -7.92 -6.30 4.72
CA ILE A 467 -7.12 -6.44 5.93
C ILE A 467 -5.68 -5.96 5.69
N ASP A 468 -5.06 -5.43 6.74
CA ASP A 468 -3.67 -4.95 6.71
C ASP A 468 -2.66 -6.11 6.78
N GLU A 469 -1.39 -5.79 6.50
CA GLU A 469 -0.29 -6.76 6.52
C GLU A 469 -0.13 -7.43 7.89
N GLN A 470 -0.33 -6.68 8.98
CA GLN A 470 -0.15 -7.22 10.33
C GLN A 470 -1.24 -8.28 10.61
N ILE A 471 -2.50 -7.96 10.36
CA ILE A 471 -3.64 -8.87 10.53
C ILE A 471 -3.50 -10.09 9.64
N TYR A 472 -3.05 -9.91 8.40
CA TYR A 472 -2.80 -11.02 7.50
C TYR A 472 -1.75 -11.98 8.09
N GLN A 473 -0.62 -11.46 8.58
CA GLN A 473 0.44 -12.30 9.17
C GLN A 473 -0.02 -12.96 10.48
N GLU A 474 -0.81 -12.26 11.29
CA GLU A 474 -1.44 -12.79 12.51
C GLU A 474 -2.40 -13.94 12.19
N LEU A 475 -3.32 -13.75 11.24
CA LEU A 475 -4.25 -14.78 10.79
C LEU A 475 -3.54 -15.97 10.13
N PHE A 476 -2.51 -15.70 9.32
CA PHE A 476 -1.70 -16.74 8.70
C PHE A 476 -1.09 -17.63 9.79
N ALA A 477 -0.44 -17.05 10.80
CA ALA A 477 0.14 -17.78 11.91
C ALA A 477 -0.91 -18.61 12.67
N ILE A 478 -2.09 -18.05 12.95
CA ILE A 478 -3.20 -18.76 13.60
C ILE A 478 -3.70 -19.92 12.74
N CYS A 479 -3.88 -19.72 11.44
CA CYS A 479 -4.36 -20.74 10.53
C CYS A 479 -3.36 -21.90 10.37
N GLN A 480 -2.08 -21.64 10.55
CA GLN A 480 -1.03 -22.68 10.61
C GLN A 480 -0.96 -23.38 11.97
N ALA A 481 -1.22 -22.65 13.06
CA ALA A 481 -1.19 -23.18 14.42
C ALA A 481 -2.42 -24.01 14.79
N LEU A 482 -3.55 -23.81 14.11
CA LEU A 482 -4.78 -24.58 14.31
C LEU A 482 -4.91 -25.70 13.27
N PRO A 483 -5.53 -26.84 13.61
CA PRO A 483 -5.72 -27.93 12.68
C PRO A 483 -6.71 -27.59 11.55
N GLY A 484 -6.69 -28.39 10.49
CA GLY A 484 -7.54 -28.28 9.30
C GLY A 484 -6.90 -27.49 8.14
N PRO A 485 -7.61 -27.35 7.00
CA PRO A 485 -7.07 -26.73 5.79
C PRO A 485 -6.74 -25.24 5.95
N GLY A 486 -5.44 -24.91 5.98
CA GLY A 486 -4.93 -23.59 6.31
C GLY A 486 -5.47 -22.43 5.45
N SER A 487 -5.39 -22.54 4.11
CA SER A 487 -5.87 -21.47 3.21
C SER A 487 -7.39 -21.29 3.29
N THR A 488 -8.15 -22.38 3.44
CA THR A 488 -9.60 -22.30 3.61
C THR A 488 -9.98 -21.56 4.89
N LYS A 489 -9.29 -21.85 6.01
CA LYS A 489 -9.49 -21.11 7.27
C LYS A 489 -9.13 -19.63 7.11
N MET A 490 -8.04 -19.35 6.40
CA MET A 490 -7.57 -17.99 6.14
C MET A 490 -8.62 -17.17 5.40
N LEU A 491 -9.06 -17.61 4.20
CA LEU A 491 -10.13 -16.95 3.46
C LEU A 491 -11.39 -16.75 4.31
N PHE A 492 -11.79 -17.79 5.06
CA PHE A 492 -12.96 -17.73 5.93
C PHE A 492 -12.82 -16.66 7.02
N CYS A 493 -11.66 -16.58 7.69
CA CYS A 493 -11.38 -15.58 8.71
C CYS A 493 -11.31 -14.16 8.12
N ILE A 494 -10.67 -13.96 6.97
CA ILE A 494 -10.63 -12.65 6.27
C ILE A 494 -12.04 -12.16 6.01
N VAL A 495 -12.88 -12.99 5.38
CA VAL A 495 -14.28 -12.64 5.06
C VAL A 495 -15.10 -12.44 6.33
N MET A 496 -14.84 -13.21 7.39
CA MET A 496 -15.53 -13.03 8.66
C MET A 496 -15.21 -11.69 9.32
N ILE A 497 -13.95 -11.27 9.31
CA ILE A 497 -13.54 -9.96 9.84
C ILE A 497 -14.23 -8.84 9.04
N HIS A 498 -14.20 -8.93 7.71
CA HIS A 498 -14.73 -7.89 6.83
C HIS A 498 -16.26 -7.85 6.79
N ALA A 499 -16.90 -8.99 6.60
CA ALA A 499 -18.32 -9.09 6.27
C ALA A 499 -19.09 -10.09 7.15
N GLY A 500 -18.52 -10.63 8.22
CA GLY A 500 -19.17 -11.49 9.22
C GLY A 500 -19.44 -12.94 8.82
N LEU A 501 -20.06 -13.69 9.74
CA LEU A 501 -20.13 -15.16 9.67
C LEU A 501 -20.91 -15.71 8.46
N LEU A 502 -22.09 -15.16 8.16
CA LEU A 502 -22.91 -15.67 7.05
C LEU A 502 -22.21 -15.48 5.69
N PRO A 503 -21.66 -14.30 5.37
CA PRO A 503 -20.86 -14.16 4.16
C PRO A 503 -19.59 -15.01 4.13
N ALA A 504 -18.96 -15.30 5.28
CA ALA A 504 -17.83 -16.24 5.35
C ALA A 504 -18.23 -17.67 4.95
N ILE A 505 -19.40 -18.14 5.37
CA ILE A 505 -19.96 -19.45 4.94
C ILE A 505 -20.21 -19.47 3.43
N VAL A 506 -20.70 -18.37 2.87
CA VAL A 506 -20.92 -18.25 1.42
C VAL A 506 -19.60 -18.22 0.66
N ALA A 507 -18.59 -17.48 1.14
CA ALA A 507 -17.26 -17.47 0.56
C ALA A 507 -16.62 -18.87 0.57
N PHE A 508 -16.72 -19.61 1.67
CA PHE A 508 -16.27 -21.00 1.75
C PHE A 508 -16.98 -21.88 0.72
N SER A 509 -18.30 -21.73 0.59
CA SER A 509 -19.10 -22.50 -0.37
C SER A 509 -18.66 -22.22 -1.80
N ILE A 510 -18.47 -20.96 -2.17
CA ILE A 510 -17.99 -20.53 -3.49
C ILE A 510 -16.57 -21.01 -3.78
N TRP A 511 -15.69 -20.92 -2.78
CA TRP A 511 -14.29 -21.33 -2.86
C TRP A 511 -14.13 -22.84 -3.06
N SER A 512 -15.00 -23.64 -2.43
CA SER A 512 -14.78 -25.07 -2.26
C SER A 512 -15.75 -25.96 -3.05
N LEU A 513 -17.01 -25.56 -3.24
CA LEU A 513 -18.03 -26.38 -3.91
C LEU A 513 -17.71 -26.72 -5.38
N PRO A 514 -17.19 -25.81 -6.23
CA PRO A 514 -16.88 -26.16 -7.62
C PRO A 514 -15.90 -27.34 -7.71
N GLY A 515 -14.81 -27.29 -6.93
CA GLY A 515 -13.86 -28.39 -6.82
C GLY A 515 -14.48 -29.65 -6.21
N ALA A 516 -15.31 -29.52 -5.17
CA ALA A 516 -16.00 -30.65 -4.55
C ALA A 516 -16.94 -31.38 -5.54
N ILE A 517 -17.74 -30.63 -6.32
CA ILE A 517 -18.65 -31.17 -7.34
C ILE A 517 -17.83 -31.87 -8.43
N ALA A 518 -16.74 -31.25 -8.88
CA ALA A 518 -15.89 -31.85 -9.90
C ALA A 518 -15.19 -33.13 -9.40
N MET A 519 -14.74 -33.17 -8.14
CA MET A 519 -14.20 -34.37 -7.52
C MET A 519 -15.25 -35.46 -7.29
N TYR A 520 -16.50 -35.08 -6.97
CA TYR A 520 -17.61 -36.04 -6.91
C TYR A 520 -17.91 -36.63 -8.28
N ALA A 521 -18.00 -35.80 -9.33
CA ALA A 521 -18.20 -36.25 -10.70
C ALA A 521 -17.07 -37.20 -11.16
N LEU A 522 -15.82 -36.86 -10.81
CA LEU A 522 -14.67 -37.72 -11.06
C LEU A 522 -14.80 -39.07 -10.38
N SER A 523 -15.30 -39.13 -9.15
CA SER A 523 -15.51 -40.39 -8.43
C SER A 523 -16.46 -41.33 -9.19
N LEU A 524 -17.49 -40.79 -9.85
CA LEU A 524 -18.42 -41.56 -10.68
C LEU A 524 -17.78 -42.04 -11.99
N GLY A 525 -16.86 -41.25 -12.54
CA GLY A 525 -16.11 -41.58 -13.76
C GLY A 525 -15.07 -42.67 -13.53
N VAL A 526 -14.28 -42.57 -12.46
CA VAL A 526 -13.22 -43.55 -12.11
C VAL A 526 -13.81 -44.94 -11.87
N GLN A 527 -15.04 -45.03 -11.36
CA GLN A 527 -15.78 -46.30 -11.23
C GLN A 527 -15.97 -47.06 -12.56
N ARG A 528 -15.88 -46.38 -13.70
CA ARG A 528 -16.11 -46.95 -15.03
C ARG A 528 -14.82 -47.25 -15.80
N ILE A 529 -13.65 -46.98 -15.22
CA ILE A 529 -12.34 -47.13 -15.86
C ILE A 529 -11.69 -48.46 -15.44
N ASN A 530 -11.12 -49.19 -16.42
CA ASN A 530 -10.43 -50.48 -16.24
C ASN A 530 -9.26 -50.40 -15.22
N GLU A 531 -8.78 -51.55 -14.74
CA GLU A 531 -7.74 -51.67 -13.68
C GLU A 531 -6.45 -50.88 -13.94
N VAL A 532 -6.11 -50.57 -15.20
CA VAL A 532 -4.90 -49.80 -15.56
C VAL A 532 -5.27 -48.63 -16.47
N LEU A 533 -4.80 -47.42 -16.13
CA LEU A 533 -4.93 -46.25 -17.01
C LEU A 533 -4.02 -46.39 -18.23
N PRO A 534 -4.38 -45.82 -19.40
CA PRO A 534 -3.46 -45.73 -20.53
C PRO A 534 -2.15 -45.03 -20.14
N SER A 535 -1.01 -45.51 -20.65
CA SER A 535 0.33 -44.97 -20.35
C SER A 535 0.43 -43.45 -20.59
N ILE A 536 -0.25 -42.95 -21.62
CA ILE A 536 -0.34 -41.52 -21.93
C ILE A 536 -0.97 -40.69 -20.79
N ALA A 537 -1.90 -41.25 -20.03
CA ALA A 537 -2.52 -40.57 -18.90
C ALA A 537 -1.55 -40.43 -17.72
N TYR A 538 -0.72 -41.43 -17.46
CA TYR A 538 0.33 -41.36 -16.43
C TYR A 538 1.36 -40.28 -16.75
N ALA A 539 1.77 -40.15 -18.01
CA ALA A 539 2.69 -39.11 -18.46
C ALA A 539 2.09 -37.69 -18.31
N PHE A 540 0.82 -37.51 -18.69
CA PHE A 540 0.09 -36.26 -18.51
C PHE A 540 -0.01 -35.86 -17.02
N LEU A 541 -0.44 -36.78 -16.17
CA LEU A 541 -0.58 -36.54 -14.73
C LEU A 541 0.77 -36.24 -14.07
N SER A 542 1.84 -36.92 -14.50
CA SER A 542 3.20 -36.65 -14.01
C SER A 542 3.67 -35.23 -14.40
N GLY A 543 3.36 -34.78 -15.61
CA GLY A 543 3.62 -33.41 -16.06
C GLY A 543 2.86 -32.36 -15.25
N LEU A 544 1.58 -32.60 -14.97
CA LEU A 544 0.77 -31.73 -14.10
C LEU A 544 1.33 -31.62 -12.67
N ASN A 545 1.72 -32.76 -12.07
CA ASN A 545 2.32 -32.81 -10.74
C ASN A 545 3.68 -32.08 -10.70
N ALA A 546 4.53 -32.29 -11.71
CA ALA A 546 5.84 -31.65 -11.80
C ALA A 546 5.74 -30.12 -11.86
N SER A 547 4.85 -29.59 -12.70
CA SER A 547 4.59 -28.15 -12.75
C SER A 547 3.99 -27.62 -11.45
N THR A 548 3.09 -28.37 -10.82
CA THR A 548 2.53 -28.00 -9.51
C THR A 548 3.64 -27.84 -8.46
N VAL A 549 4.63 -28.74 -8.43
CA VAL A 549 5.79 -28.64 -7.54
C VAL A 549 6.61 -27.37 -7.81
N GLY A 550 6.81 -27.00 -9.08
CA GLY A 550 7.46 -25.73 -9.47
C GLY A 550 6.76 -24.49 -8.93
N ILE A 551 5.43 -24.42 -9.05
CA ILE A 551 4.63 -23.31 -8.50
C ILE A 551 4.70 -23.27 -6.97
N VAL A 552 4.59 -24.42 -6.30
CA VAL A 552 4.67 -24.49 -4.83
C VAL A 552 6.05 -24.05 -4.34
N ALA A 553 7.12 -24.41 -5.05
CA ALA A 553 8.48 -23.96 -4.74
C ALA A 553 8.63 -22.44 -4.86
N LEU A 554 8.04 -21.83 -5.90
CA LEU A 554 8.01 -20.38 -6.05
C LEU A 554 7.29 -19.69 -4.89
N ALA A 555 6.11 -20.19 -4.52
CA ALA A 555 5.36 -19.66 -3.38
C ALA A 555 6.14 -19.79 -2.05
N ALA A 556 6.87 -20.90 -1.85
CA ALA A 556 7.70 -21.11 -0.66
C ALA A 556 8.80 -20.03 -0.53
N VAL A 557 9.50 -19.73 -1.62
CA VAL A 557 10.54 -18.68 -1.65
C VAL A 557 9.94 -17.31 -1.35
N GLN A 558 8.83 -16.96 -1.99
CA GLN A 558 8.19 -15.66 -1.81
C GLN A 558 7.61 -15.47 -0.40
N LEU A 559 7.07 -16.54 0.21
CA LEU A 559 6.64 -16.52 1.61
C LEU A 559 7.83 -16.39 2.57
N ALA A 560 8.96 -17.04 2.28
CA ALA A 560 10.17 -16.96 3.09
C ALA A 560 10.75 -15.54 3.11
N GLU A 561 10.84 -14.88 1.94
CA GLU A 561 11.30 -13.49 1.84
C GLU A 561 10.45 -12.54 2.71
N LYS A 562 9.12 -12.75 2.75
CA LYS A 562 8.19 -11.96 3.58
C LYS A 562 8.25 -12.31 5.08
N ALA A 563 8.49 -13.57 5.43
CA ALA A 563 8.53 -14.02 6.82
C ALA A 563 9.85 -13.70 7.54
N ILE A 564 10.95 -13.57 6.81
CA ILE A 564 12.28 -13.27 7.35
C ILE A 564 12.38 -11.77 7.62
N LYS A 565 12.16 -11.37 8.88
CA LYS A 565 12.26 -9.98 9.34
C LYS A 565 13.57 -9.67 10.06
N ASP A 566 14.25 -10.71 10.55
CA ASP A 566 15.45 -10.60 11.38
C ASP A 566 16.24 -11.92 11.39
N ASN A 567 17.40 -11.91 12.04
CA ASN A 567 18.27 -13.08 12.05
C ASN A 567 17.64 -14.30 12.76
N VAL A 568 16.79 -14.12 13.77
CA VAL A 568 16.14 -15.24 14.46
C VAL A 568 15.07 -15.86 13.58
N THR A 569 14.22 -15.04 12.95
CA THR A 569 13.22 -15.55 12.01
C THR A 569 13.88 -16.23 10.80
N ARG A 570 15.03 -15.75 10.33
CA ARG A 570 15.84 -16.45 9.31
C ARG A 570 16.28 -17.84 9.76
N ILE A 571 16.81 -17.95 10.98
CA ILE A 571 17.21 -19.24 11.56
C ILE A 571 16.00 -20.16 11.72
N LEU A 572 14.84 -19.65 12.10
CA LEU A 572 13.62 -20.45 12.26
C LEU A 572 13.06 -20.95 10.92
N VAL A 573 13.09 -20.15 9.85
CA VAL A 573 12.70 -20.61 8.51
C VAL A 573 13.60 -21.75 8.04
N ILE A 574 14.92 -21.55 8.10
CA ILE A 574 15.91 -22.55 7.66
C ILE A 574 15.84 -23.80 8.57
N GLY A 575 15.80 -23.59 9.88
CA GLY A 575 15.73 -24.66 10.87
C GLY A 575 14.44 -25.46 10.76
N GLY A 576 13.29 -24.80 10.56
CA GLY A 576 12.00 -25.44 10.33
C GLY A 576 11.98 -26.29 9.06
N ALA A 577 12.56 -25.78 7.97
CA ALA A 577 12.73 -26.53 6.72
C ALA A 577 13.59 -27.78 6.93
N CYS A 578 14.81 -27.62 7.47
CA CYS A 578 15.71 -28.74 7.71
C CYS A 578 15.11 -29.79 8.66
N ALA A 579 14.52 -29.34 9.77
CA ALA A 579 13.89 -30.21 10.75
C ALA A 579 12.74 -31.01 10.13
N GLY A 580 11.84 -30.34 9.40
CA GLY A 580 10.71 -31.00 8.74
C GLY A 580 11.10 -32.02 7.66
N LEU A 581 12.26 -31.85 7.02
CA LEU A 581 12.81 -32.85 6.10
C LEU A 581 13.27 -34.13 6.83
N CYS A 582 13.84 -33.98 8.04
CA CYS A 582 14.43 -35.08 8.80
C CYS A 582 13.41 -36.01 9.47
N TYR A 583 12.21 -35.53 9.83
CA TYR A 583 11.25 -36.34 10.58
C TYR A 583 9.79 -36.13 10.15
N THR A 584 9.04 -37.22 10.05
CA THR A 584 7.73 -37.30 9.36
C THR A 584 6.53 -37.45 10.29
N ALA A 585 6.72 -37.54 11.61
CA ALA A 585 5.58 -37.82 12.49
C ALA A 585 4.59 -36.65 12.52
N LEU A 586 3.29 -36.96 12.56
CA LEU A 586 2.21 -35.97 12.51
C LEU A 586 2.26 -34.94 13.66
N TRP A 587 2.72 -35.35 14.84
CA TRP A 587 2.87 -34.48 16.02
C TRP A 587 4.07 -33.52 15.90
N TYR A 588 5.01 -33.81 14.99
CA TYR A 588 6.27 -33.10 14.91
C TYR A 588 6.13 -31.68 14.37
N PHE A 589 5.28 -31.48 13.35
CA PHE A 589 5.08 -30.16 12.76
C PHE A 589 4.44 -29.15 13.74
N PRO A 590 3.38 -29.49 14.49
CA PRO A 590 2.86 -28.62 15.54
C PRO A 590 3.88 -28.33 16.63
N ALA A 591 4.68 -29.33 17.03
CA ALA A 591 5.72 -29.16 18.04
C ALA A 591 6.79 -28.18 17.57
N LEU A 592 7.27 -28.29 16.32
CA LEU A 592 8.23 -27.34 15.74
C LEU A 592 7.66 -25.92 15.69
N ILE A 593 6.42 -25.75 15.21
CA ILE A 593 5.76 -24.45 15.15
C ILE A 593 5.67 -23.81 16.55
N PHE A 594 5.29 -24.60 17.56
CA PHE A 594 5.23 -24.14 18.95
C PHE A 594 6.61 -23.76 19.49
N ILE A 595 7.62 -24.60 19.27
CA ILE A 595 9.01 -24.33 19.67
C ILE A 595 9.50 -23.03 19.04
N GLY A 596 9.25 -22.82 17.74
CA GLY A 596 9.62 -21.59 17.04
C GLY A 596 9.02 -20.34 17.68
N GLY A 597 7.75 -20.41 18.09
CA GLY A 597 7.10 -19.33 18.84
C GLY A 597 7.70 -19.10 20.23
N VAL A 598 8.05 -20.16 20.96
CA VAL A 598 8.72 -20.04 22.27
C VAL A 598 10.12 -19.44 22.12
N VAL A 599 10.87 -19.83 21.10
CA VAL A 599 12.23 -19.32 20.81
C VAL A 599 12.23 -17.82 20.60
N THR A 600 11.27 -17.27 19.83
CA THR A 600 11.17 -15.81 19.64
C THR A 600 10.80 -15.07 20.91
N VAL A 601 9.91 -15.65 21.74
CA VAL A 601 9.55 -15.07 23.05
C VAL A 601 10.76 -15.00 23.98
N ILE A 602 11.52 -16.09 24.10
CA ILE A 602 12.74 -16.14 24.92
C ILE A 602 13.78 -15.14 24.39
N TRP A 603 13.91 -15.04 23.06
CA TRP A 603 14.82 -14.09 22.44
C TRP A 603 14.47 -12.63 22.77
N ASP A 604 13.23 -12.23 22.54
CA ASP A 604 12.79 -10.84 22.70
C ASP A 604 12.72 -10.40 24.16
N MET A 605 12.26 -11.28 25.05
CA MET A 605 12.05 -10.94 26.46
C MET A 605 13.33 -11.03 27.31
N TRP A 606 14.26 -11.92 26.96
CA TRP A 606 15.40 -12.23 27.83
C TRP A 606 16.76 -12.01 27.17
N LEU A 607 17.03 -12.66 26.03
CA LEU A 607 18.36 -12.61 25.40
C LEU A 607 18.69 -11.26 24.78
N ARG A 608 17.73 -10.56 24.17
CA ARG A 608 17.95 -9.24 23.55
C ARG A 608 18.42 -8.19 24.57
N GLN A 609 17.91 -8.26 25.81
CA GLN A 609 18.35 -7.38 26.91
C GLN A 609 19.76 -7.72 27.40
N GLN A 610 20.11 -9.01 27.51
CA GLN A 610 21.45 -9.46 27.88
C GLN A 610 22.50 -9.07 26.84
N VAL A 611 22.19 -9.26 25.54
CA VAL A 611 23.10 -8.94 24.43
C VAL A 611 23.29 -7.44 24.28
N SER A 612 22.26 -6.61 24.50
CA SER A 612 22.42 -5.15 24.45
C SER A 612 23.32 -4.62 25.58
N LEU A 613 23.20 -5.19 26.78
CA LEU A 613 24.09 -4.88 27.91
C LEU A 613 25.52 -5.35 27.67
N ALA A 614 25.71 -6.54 27.09
CA ALA A 614 27.03 -7.05 26.71
C ALA A 614 27.68 -6.20 25.60
N LYS A 615 26.92 -5.80 24.58
CA LYS A 615 27.39 -4.95 23.47
C LYS A 615 27.77 -3.54 23.97
N ARG A 616 26.98 -2.95 24.88
CA ARG A 616 27.34 -1.68 25.56
C ARG A 616 28.63 -1.80 26.37
N ARG A 617 28.81 -2.90 27.13
CA ARG A 617 30.05 -3.18 27.87
C ARG A 617 31.26 -3.34 26.94
N TRP A 618 31.08 -3.99 25.79
CA TRP A 618 32.15 -4.20 24.81
C TRP A 618 32.51 -2.91 24.07
N GLN A 619 31.51 -2.11 23.65
CA GLN A 619 31.74 -0.80 23.04
C GLN A 619 32.45 0.16 24.00
N ASN A 620 32.05 0.21 25.28
CA ASN A 620 32.73 1.02 26.30
C ASN A 620 34.18 0.55 26.55
N ARG A 621 34.47 -0.75 26.46
CA ARG A 621 35.84 -1.27 26.54
C ARG A 621 36.68 -0.88 25.32
N ARG A 622 36.10 -0.93 24.12
CA ARG A 622 36.78 -0.58 22.87
C ARG A 622 37.07 0.93 22.78
N GLN A 623 36.13 1.75 23.24
CA GLN A 623 36.28 3.21 23.33
C GLN A 623 37.31 3.61 24.40
N ARG A 624 37.34 2.92 25.55
CA ARG A 624 38.44 3.06 26.53
C ARG A 624 39.79 2.65 25.95
N HIS A 625 39.84 1.60 25.12
CA HIS A 625 41.09 1.17 24.51
C HIS A 625 41.62 2.17 23.46
N GLN A 626 40.73 2.84 22.72
CA GLN A 626 41.09 3.94 21.82
C GLN A 626 41.56 5.19 22.57
N ILE A 627 40.90 5.56 23.67
CA ILE A 627 41.31 6.69 24.52
C ILE A 627 42.69 6.42 25.18
N SER A 628 42.95 5.18 25.60
CA SER A 628 44.25 4.78 26.16
C SER A 628 45.38 4.70 25.12
N GLN A 629 45.09 4.61 23.83
CA GLN A 629 46.10 4.66 22.75
C GLN A 629 46.43 6.10 22.31
N GLN A 630 45.56 7.07 22.61
CA GLN A 630 45.80 8.50 22.35
C GLN A 630 46.52 9.24 23.49
N MET A 631 46.74 8.58 24.63
CA MET A 631 47.45 9.16 25.78
C MET A 631 48.68 8.31 26.15
N GLN A 632 49.83 8.66 25.62
CA GLN A 632 51.17 8.41 26.20
C GLN A 632 52.18 9.45 25.66
N PRO A 633 53.27 9.76 26.39
CA PRO A 633 53.43 11.05 27.06
C PRO A 633 54.48 11.95 26.40
N GLY A 634 54.28 13.26 26.48
CA GLY A 634 55.28 14.26 26.11
C GLY A 634 54.70 15.67 26.17
N ASP A 635 54.74 16.31 27.33
CA ASP A 635 55.72 17.36 27.61
C ASP A 635 55.47 17.93 29.02
N GLU A 636 56.56 17.96 29.79
CA GLU A 636 56.66 18.59 31.09
C GLU A 636 56.67 20.11 30.92
N THR A 637 55.85 20.85 31.67
CA THR A 637 56.28 22.02 32.48
C THR A 637 55.09 22.79 33.08
N ALA A 638 55.34 23.33 34.28
CA ALA A 638 54.55 24.29 35.06
C ALA A 638 53.42 23.74 35.96
N THR A 639 53.83 23.15 37.08
CA THR A 639 53.06 23.13 38.33
C THR A 639 53.16 24.45 39.10
N SER A 640 52.06 24.87 39.74
CA SER A 640 52.12 25.44 41.09
C SER A 640 50.91 24.97 41.92
N PRO A 641 51.09 24.60 43.20
CA PRO A 641 50.13 23.79 43.97
C PRO A 641 49.38 24.61 45.03
N ILE A 642 48.19 24.17 45.44
CA ILE A 642 47.63 24.53 46.77
C ILE A 642 47.01 23.29 47.42
N GLU A 643 47.38 23.12 48.68
CA GLU A 643 47.29 21.96 49.55
C GLU A 643 45.88 21.56 50.00
N LEU A 644 45.77 20.26 50.33
CA LEU A 644 44.67 19.65 51.05
C LEU A 644 44.99 19.68 52.56
N SER A 645 44.08 20.18 53.39
CA SER A 645 44.17 20.04 54.85
C SER A 645 42.91 19.39 55.40
N THR A 646 43.14 18.27 56.08
CA THR A 646 42.19 17.42 56.78
C THR A 646 41.83 17.95 58.18
N GLY A 647 40.56 17.80 58.57
CA GLY A 647 40.23 17.21 59.87
C GLY A 647 39.53 18.06 60.95
N THR A 648 38.35 17.54 61.35
CA THR A 648 37.83 17.42 62.74
C THR A 648 37.32 18.66 63.52
N HIS A 649 36.01 18.73 63.78
CA HIS A 649 35.35 18.38 65.07
C HIS A 649 33.87 18.86 65.11
N GLY A 650 33.02 18.11 65.81
CA GLY A 650 31.59 18.42 65.98
C GLY A 650 31.26 19.24 67.23
N GLY A 651 29.98 19.64 67.36
CA GLY A 651 29.43 20.23 68.58
C GLY A 651 28.17 21.09 68.35
N SER A 652 27.03 20.48 68.64
CA SER A 652 25.81 20.99 69.30
C SER A 652 25.37 22.48 69.26
N ASP A 653 24.02 22.59 69.14
CA ASP A 653 23.10 23.52 69.82
C ASP A 653 22.41 24.67 69.05
N ARG A 654 21.07 24.56 69.06
CA ARG A 654 20.05 25.60 68.77
C ARG A 654 19.86 26.52 69.98
N PRO A 655 19.11 27.64 69.89
CA PRO A 655 17.62 27.64 69.97
C PRO A 655 16.99 28.62 68.94
N ARG A 656 15.84 28.41 68.26
CA ARG A 656 14.41 28.28 68.65
C ARG A 656 13.86 29.32 69.63
N ASP A 657 12.99 30.21 69.13
CA ASP A 657 11.60 30.49 69.58
C ASP A 657 11.06 31.75 68.85
N GLY A 658 9.77 31.94 68.54
CA GLY A 658 8.53 31.19 68.80
C GLY A 658 7.48 31.63 67.75
N LEU A 659 6.59 30.72 67.34
CA LEU A 659 5.18 30.65 67.78
C LEU A 659 4.34 31.88 67.32
N GLN A 660 3.33 31.71 66.48
CA GLN A 660 1.97 31.30 66.88
C GLN A 660 0.98 31.18 65.69
N ARG A 661 -0.04 30.37 65.97
CA ARG A 661 -1.22 29.95 65.20
C ARG A 661 -2.11 31.06 64.62
N ARG A 662 -2.70 30.69 63.47
CA ARG A 662 -4.14 30.64 63.09
C ARG A 662 -4.69 31.67 62.09
N ASN A 663 -5.21 31.05 61.02
CA ASN A 663 -6.36 31.39 60.17
C ASN A 663 -6.22 32.57 59.21
N LEU A 664 -6.28 32.27 57.90
CA LEU A 664 -7.41 32.64 57.06
C LEU A 664 -7.36 31.87 55.72
N THR A 665 -8.45 31.16 55.44
CA THR A 665 -8.91 30.69 54.13
C THR A 665 -8.97 31.85 53.13
N GLN A 666 -8.46 31.72 51.91
CA GLN A 666 -9.17 31.23 50.70
C GLN A 666 -8.44 31.67 49.39
N SER A 667 -8.43 30.75 48.41
CA SER A 667 -8.21 30.92 46.95
C SER A 667 -6.90 31.57 46.47
N THR A 668 -5.80 30.85 46.25
CA THR A 668 -5.42 29.97 45.10
C THR A 668 -5.30 30.66 43.73
N GLN A 669 -4.11 31.20 43.43
CA GLN A 669 -3.48 31.24 42.10
C GLN A 669 -1.99 31.60 42.23
N THR A 670 -1.11 30.61 42.10
CA THR A 670 0.34 30.76 41.79
C THR A 670 0.76 29.44 41.12
N ALA A 671 1.23 29.40 39.88
CA ALA A 671 2.49 29.95 39.37
C ALA A 671 3.72 29.38 40.09
N HIS A 672 4.46 28.57 39.31
CA HIS A 672 5.85 28.14 39.42
C HIS A 672 6.29 27.04 40.40
N GLY A 673 6.89 26.02 39.79
CA GLY A 673 8.23 25.57 40.19
C GLY A 673 8.30 24.17 40.76
N GLN A 674 8.02 23.14 39.95
CA GLN A 674 8.47 21.78 40.25
C GLN A 674 9.49 21.34 39.20
N VAL A 675 10.71 21.08 39.69
CA VAL A 675 11.73 20.31 39.01
C VAL A 675 11.21 18.87 38.97
N ASP A 676 10.56 18.51 37.87
CA ASP A 676 10.20 17.13 37.60
C ASP A 676 11.43 16.40 37.06
N HIS A 677 11.76 15.29 37.73
CA HIS A 677 12.61 14.25 37.17
C HIS A 677 12.13 13.93 35.74
N PRO A 678 13.02 13.76 34.74
CA PRO A 678 12.59 13.29 33.44
C PRO A 678 11.93 11.93 33.66
N ALA A 679 10.62 11.86 33.37
CA ALA A 679 9.94 10.60 33.23
C ALA A 679 10.77 9.72 32.29
N PRO A 680 10.93 8.41 32.58
CA PRO A 680 11.63 7.52 31.67
C PRO A 680 11.02 7.69 30.29
N GLN A 681 11.84 8.13 29.34
CA GLN A 681 11.47 8.33 27.94
C GLN A 681 10.60 7.15 27.52
N GLY A 682 9.32 7.45 27.25
CA GLY A 682 8.44 6.52 26.57
C GLY A 682 9.16 6.14 25.29
N VAL A 683 9.48 4.87 25.16
CA VAL A 683 9.90 4.25 23.90
C VAL A 683 8.95 4.77 22.83
N ASP A 684 9.46 5.51 21.85
CA ASP A 684 8.70 5.88 20.66
C ASP A 684 8.12 4.59 20.08
N LEU A 685 6.84 4.36 20.36
CA LEU A 685 6.10 3.29 19.74
C LEU A 685 5.92 3.72 18.28
N PRO A 686 6.34 2.91 17.31
CA PRO A 686 6.17 3.24 15.90
C PRO A 686 4.70 3.59 15.66
N LEU A 687 4.44 4.75 15.05
CA LEU A 687 3.10 5.17 14.63
C LEU A 687 2.48 4.03 13.79
N GLN A 688 1.54 3.32 14.40
CA GLN A 688 0.85 2.19 13.78
C GLN A 688 0.02 2.74 12.62
N GLY A 689 0.21 2.18 11.42
CA GLY A 689 -0.63 2.48 10.26
C GLY A 689 -2.11 2.18 10.52
N PRO A 690 -3.02 2.52 9.58
CA PRO A 690 -4.45 2.29 9.76
C PRO A 690 -4.71 0.81 10.13
N GLU A 691 -5.27 0.59 11.32
CA GLU A 691 -5.58 -0.76 11.83
C GLU A 691 -6.90 -1.27 11.23
N THR A 692 -6.91 -2.55 10.84
CA THR A 692 -8.14 -3.24 10.41
C THR A 692 -9.20 -3.29 11.51
N ASP A 693 -10.44 -2.95 11.15
CA ASP A 693 -11.61 -3.11 12.02
C ASP A 693 -11.91 -4.59 12.27
N THR A 694 -11.49 -5.04 13.44
CA THR A 694 -11.73 -6.40 13.95
C THR A 694 -12.90 -6.46 14.94
N LYS A 695 -13.61 -5.36 15.17
CA LYS A 695 -14.66 -5.24 16.21
C LYS A 695 -16.06 -5.45 15.66
N SER A 696 -16.36 -4.93 14.47
CA SER A 696 -17.74 -4.86 13.94
C SER A 696 -18.45 -6.21 13.82
N HIS A 697 -17.75 -7.26 13.36
CA HIS A 697 -18.31 -8.62 13.28
C HIS A 697 -17.75 -9.58 14.33
N ALA A 698 -17.23 -9.05 15.44
CA ALA A 698 -16.58 -9.86 16.46
C ALA A 698 -17.57 -10.73 17.23
N ILE A 699 -17.21 -12.01 17.40
CA ILE A 699 -17.93 -12.94 18.26
C ILE A 699 -17.51 -12.70 19.72
N PRO A 700 -18.44 -12.65 20.69
CA PRO A 700 -18.10 -12.54 22.10
C PRO A 700 -17.19 -13.68 22.58
N VAL A 701 -16.26 -13.37 23.49
CA VAL A 701 -15.28 -14.34 24.01
C VAL A 701 -15.95 -15.55 24.64
N LEU A 702 -17.02 -15.33 25.42
CA LEU A 702 -17.76 -16.43 26.04
C LEU A 702 -18.35 -17.37 24.99
N THR A 703 -18.92 -16.81 23.92
CA THR A 703 -19.46 -17.59 22.80
C THR A 703 -18.37 -18.41 22.13
N GLY A 704 -17.19 -17.85 21.89
CA GLY A 704 -16.09 -18.62 21.30
C GLY A 704 -15.50 -19.69 22.21
N ILE A 705 -15.43 -19.46 23.52
CA ILE A 705 -15.10 -20.51 24.50
C ILE A 705 -16.13 -21.64 24.45
N CYS A 706 -17.43 -21.30 24.43
CA CYS A 706 -18.49 -22.29 24.27
C CYS A 706 -18.38 -23.06 22.95
N ILE A 707 -18.00 -22.41 21.84
CA ILE A 707 -17.74 -23.07 20.55
C ILE A 707 -16.58 -24.07 20.66
N ILE A 708 -15.48 -23.70 21.32
CA ILE A 708 -14.32 -24.58 21.51
C ILE A 708 -14.68 -25.78 22.41
N ILE A 709 -15.38 -25.54 23.52
CA ILE A 709 -15.84 -26.62 24.42
C ILE A 709 -16.81 -27.53 23.68
N GLY A 710 -17.77 -26.96 22.94
CA GLY A 710 -18.73 -27.70 22.13
C GLY A 710 -18.05 -28.54 21.05
N PHE A 711 -17.00 -28.01 20.42
CA PHE A 711 -16.16 -28.75 19.50
C PHE A 711 -15.51 -29.97 20.17
N PHE A 712 -14.79 -29.80 21.28
CA PHE A 712 -14.16 -30.93 21.97
C PHE A 712 -15.18 -31.94 22.49
N ALA A 713 -16.33 -31.49 22.99
CA ALA A 713 -17.42 -32.37 23.39
C ALA A 713 -17.95 -33.18 22.19
N SER A 714 -18.15 -32.55 21.03
CA SER A 714 -18.58 -33.24 19.81
C SER A 714 -17.53 -34.22 19.28
N PHE A 715 -16.25 -33.84 19.32
CA PHE A 715 -15.13 -34.70 18.92
C PHE A 715 -15.04 -35.95 19.80
N ILE A 716 -15.09 -35.77 21.12
CA ILE A 716 -15.10 -36.89 22.09
C ILE A 716 -16.33 -37.76 21.88
N ALA A 717 -17.52 -37.16 21.74
CA ALA A 717 -18.74 -37.91 21.52
C ALA A 717 -18.67 -38.77 20.25
N ILE A 718 -18.25 -38.20 19.11
CA ILE A 718 -18.12 -38.94 17.84
C ILE A 718 -17.13 -40.10 17.96
N LEU A 719 -15.95 -39.87 18.55
CA LEU A 719 -14.94 -40.93 18.67
C LEU A 719 -15.31 -42.00 19.68
N VAL A 720 -15.92 -41.63 20.80
CA VAL A 720 -16.41 -42.58 21.81
C VAL A 720 -17.56 -43.40 21.23
N THR A 721 -18.54 -42.77 20.57
CA THR A 721 -19.64 -43.50 19.91
C THR A 721 -19.11 -44.48 18.87
N ARG A 722 -18.13 -44.08 18.06
CA ARG A 722 -17.46 -44.98 17.12
C ARG A 722 -16.78 -46.15 17.84
N GLY A 723 -16.04 -45.88 18.92
CA GLY A 723 -15.28 -46.89 19.67
C GLY A 723 -16.13 -47.83 20.53
N LEU A 724 -17.34 -47.44 20.91
CA LEU A 724 -18.29 -48.29 21.66
C LEU A 724 -19.01 -49.30 20.76
N LEU A 725 -18.98 -49.11 19.44
CA LEU A 725 -19.59 -50.02 18.48
C LEU A 725 -18.54 -51.02 17.98
N ASN A 726 -18.79 -52.31 18.18
CA ASN A 726 -17.90 -53.37 17.68
C ASN A 726 -17.84 -53.42 16.14
N ASN A 727 -18.94 -53.05 15.48
CA ASN A 727 -19.05 -52.96 14.01
C ASN A 727 -19.79 -51.65 13.65
N PRO A 728 -19.11 -50.50 13.63
CA PRO A 728 -19.75 -49.24 13.32
C PRO A 728 -20.29 -49.23 11.88
N PRO A 729 -21.47 -48.64 11.61
CA PRO A 729 -21.96 -48.44 10.26
C PRO A 729 -20.94 -47.67 9.42
N ARG A 730 -20.71 -48.11 8.17
CA ARG A 730 -19.69 -47.49 7.30
C ARG A 730 -19.80 -45.96 7.16
N PRO A 731 -20.99 -45.34 7.09
CA PRO A 731 -21.12 -43.88 7.08
C PRO A 731 -20.61 -43.20 8.36
N LEU A 732 -20.84 -43.81 9.54
CA LEU A 732 -20.36 -43.30 10.82
C LEU A 732 -18.83 -43.40 10.90
N ASP A 733 -18.27 -44.53 10.46
CA ASP A 733 -16.83 -44.77 10.48
C ASP A 733 -16.10 -43.82 9.51
N LEU A 734 -16.65 -43.63 8.31
CA LEU A 734 -16.19 -42.63 7.35
C LEU A 734 -16.23 -41.22 7.95
N PHE A 735 -17.37 -40.80 8.51
CA PHE A 735 -17.50 -39.46 9.09
C PHE A 735 -16.54 -39.27 10.26
N ALA A 736 -16.41 -40.25 11.16
CA ALA A 736 -15.49 -40.18 12.30
C ALA A 736 -14.03 -40.10 11.85
N ASN A 737 -13.62 -40.88 10.83
CA ASN A 737 -12.27 -40.81 10.27
C ASN A 737 -11.99 -39.47 9.60
N MET A 738 -12.96 -38.90 8.87
CA MET A 738 -12.82 -37.60 8.21
C MET A 738 -12.83 -36.45 9.23
N TYR A 739 -13.66 -36.55 10.27
CA TYR A 739 -13.71 -35.59 11.38
C TYR A 739 -12.43 -35.62 12.21
N LEU A 740 -11.89 -36.81 12.45
CA LEU A 740 -10.58 -37.00 13.07
C LEU A 740 -9.49 -36.36 12.21
N ALA A 741 -9.46 -36.69 10.91
CA ALA A 741 -8.51 -36.10 9.98
C ALA A 741 -8.58 -34.56 9.99
N GLY A 742 -9.77 -33.97 9.85
CA GLY A 742 -9.97 -32.52 9.94
C GLY A 742 -9.50 -31.89 11.26
N THR A 743 -9.44 -32.67 12.33
CA THR A 743 -9.00 -32.23 13.68
C THR A 743 -7.49 -32.37 13.91
N ILE A 744 -6.81 -33.30 13.24
CA ILE A 744 -5.39 -33.59 13.49
C ILE A 744 -4.45 -33.12 12.38
N ILE A 745 -4.98 -32.72 11.23
CA ILE A 745 -4.16 -32.25 10.11
C ILE A 745 -3.61 -30.85 10.42
N PHE A 746 -2.28 -30.72 10.43
CA PHE A 746 -1.57 -29.44 10.48
C PHE A 746 -0.69 -29.28 9.24
N GLY A 747 -0.69 -28.09 8.64
CA GLY A 747 -0.04 -27.86 7.35
C GLY A 747 -0.81 -28.46 6.17
N GLY A 748 -0.45 -28.08 4.95
CA GLY A 748 -1.23 -28.31 3.72
C GLY A 748 -1.38 -29.77 3.26
N GLY A 749 -1.76 -29.95 1.98
CA GLY A 749 -2.13 -31.24 1.36
C GLY A 749 -1.15 -32.42 1.54
N PRO A 750 0.18 -32.28 1.64
CA PRO A 750 1.08 -33.43 1.71
C PRO A 750 0.97 -34.28 2.99
N VAL A 751 0.55 -33.68 4.11
CA VAL A 751 0.37 -34.38 5.40
C VAL A 751 -0.94 -35.16 5.44
N VAL A 752 -1.90 -34.76 4.61
CA VAL A 752 -3.22 -35.37 4.47
C VAL A 752 -3.15 -36.73 3.76
N ILE A 753 -2.22 -36.88 2.81
CA ILE A 753 -2.18 -38.03 1.91
C ILE A 753 -1.94 -39.34 2.66
N PRO A 754 -0.90 -39.49 3.50
CA PRO A 754 -0.67 -40.74 4.22
C PRO A 754 -1.83 -41.06 5.18
N LEU A 755 -2.41 -40.05 5.81
CA LEU A 755 -3.50 -40.18 6.75
C LEU A 755 -4.79 -40.66 6.09
N LEU A 756 -5.19 -40.04 4.97
CA LEU A 756 -6.36 -40.48 4.22
C LEU A 756 -6.13 -41.87 3.63
N THR A 757 -4.92 -42.19 3.19
CA THR A 757 -4.57 -43.56 2.77
C THR A 757 -4.83 -44.54 3.91
N GLU A 758 -4.38 -44.23 5.13
CA GLU A 758 -4.61 -45.08 6.31
C GLU A 758 -6.10 -45.22 6.67
N TYR A 759 -6.91 -44.20 6.42
CA TYR A 759 -8.32 -44.18 6.84
C TYR A 759 -9.31 -44.72 5.82
N VAL A 760 -8.96 -44.78 4.54
CA VAL A 760 -9.87 -45.31 3.51
C VAL A 760 -9.28 -46.42 2.64
N VAL A 761 -7.94 -46.48 2.49
CA VAL A 761 -7.28 -47.53 1.68
C VAL A 761 -6.91 -48.75 2.53
N GLN A 762 -6.29 -48.55 3.71
CA GLN A 762 -5.98 -49.67 4.61
C GLN A 762 -7.21 -50.50 5.02
N PRO A 763 -8.39 -49.88 5.32
CA PRO A 763 -9.61 -50.65 5.59
C PRO A 763 -10.22 -51.32 4.35
N GLY A 764 -9.67 -51.09 3.16
CA GLY A 764 -10.11 -51.67 1.90
C GLY A 764 -11.34 -50.99 1.27
N TRP A 765 -11.68 -49.77 1.68
CA TRP A 765 -12.86 -49.07 1.13
C TRP A 765 -12.57 -48.40 -0.22
N VAL A 766 -11.33 -47.96 -0.44
CA VAL A 766 -10.86 -47.35 -1.68
C VAL A 766 -9.59 -48.07 -2.13
N SER A 767 -9.48 -48.39 -3.42
CA SER A 767 -8.28 -49.06 -3.94
C SER A 767 -7.07 -48.10 -3.97
N PRO A 768 -5.82 -48.59 -3.82
CA PRO A 768 -4.63 -47.75 -3.96
C PRO A 768 -4.56 -47.01 -5.30
N ARG A 769 -5.03 -47.67 -6.38
CA ARG A 769 -5.16 -47.09 -7.72
C ARG A 769 -6.08 -45.87 -7.70
N ASP A 770 -7.31 -46.03 -7.25
CA ASP A 770 -8.31 -44.95 -7.26
C ASP A 770 -7.89 -43.78 -6.38
N PHE A 771 -7.21 -44.09 -5.28
CA PHE A 771 -6.61 -43.10 -4.41
C PHE A 771 -5.55 -42.27 -5.16
N LEU A 772 -4.61 -42.90 -5.86
CA LEU A 772 -3.58 -42.20 -6.62
C LEU A 772 -4.16 -41.36 -7.77
N ILE A 773 -5.16 -41.87 -8.49
CA ILE A 773 -5.81 -41.14 -9.58
C ILE A 773 -6.45 -39.86 -9.06
N GLY A 774 -7.24 -39.98 -7.99
CA GLY A 774 -7.87 -38.81 -7.38
C GLY A 774 -6.84 -37.85 -6.80
N LEU A 775 -5.73 -38.36 -6.26
CA LEU A 775 -4.64 -37.54 -5.73
C LEU A 775 -3.91 -36.74 -6.81
N ALA A 776 -3.64 -37.35 -7.97
CA ALA A 776 -3.00 -36.68 -9.09
C ALA A 776 -3.88 -35.55 -9.64
N ILE A 777 -5.18 -35.84 -9.77
CA ILE A 777 -6.13 -34.89 -10.36
C ILE A 777 -6.38 -33.71 -9.41
N ILE A 778 -6.54 -33.97 -8.10
CA ILE A 778 -6.81 -32.88 -7.14
C ILE A 778 -5.63 -31.91 -7.00
N GLN A 779 -4.39 -32.32 -7.27
CA GLN A 779 -3.23 -31.43 -7.26
C GLN A 779 -3.26 -30.40 -8.39
N ALA A 780 -3.93 -30.73 -9.50
CA ALA A 780 -4.11 -29.87 -10.65
C ALA A 780 -5.46 -29.12 -10.67
N PHE A 781 -6.31 -29.30 -9.66
CA PHE A 781 -7.62 -28.66 -9.58
C PHE A 781 -7.56 -27.32 -8.83
N PRO A 782 -8.42 -26.35 -9.18
CA PRO A 782 -8.52 -25.12 -8.43
C PRO A 782 -9.23 -25.31 -7.09
N GLY A 783 -8.89 -24.45 -6.14
CA GLY A 783 -9.49 -24.43 -4.80
C GLY A 783 -8.82 -25.41 -3.84
N PRO A 784 -9.50 -25.78 -2.74
CA PRO A 784 -8.84 -26.49 -1.65
C PRO A 784 -8.63 -27.97 -2.00
N ASN A 785 -7.38 -28.43 -1.94
CA ASN A 785 -7.02 -29.84 -2.19
C ASN A 785 -7.73 -30.83 -1.26
N PHE A 786 -8.28 -30.35 -0.13
CA PHE A 786 -9.08 -31.15 0.81
C PHE A 786 -10.42 -31.61 0.22
N ASN A 787 -10.84 -31.05 -0.93
CA ASN A 787 -11.93 -31.59 -1.73
C ASN A 787 -11.69 -33.04 -2.18
N PHE A 788 -10.46 -33.54 -2.07
CA PHE A 788 -10.18 -34.96 -2.21
C PHE A 788 -11.00 -35.84 -1.26
N ALA A 789 -11.35 -35.37 -0.06
CA ALA A 789 -12.21 -36.09 0.88
C ALA A 789 -13.61 -36.36 0.32
N VAL A 790 -14.10 -35.53 -0.60
CA VAL A 790 -15.39 -35.71 -1.29
C VAL A 790 -15.32 -36.92 -2.22
N TYR A 791 -14.25 -37.01 -2.99
CA TYR A 791 -13.97 -38.14 -3.87
C TYR A 791 -13.80 -39.44 -3.08
N LEU A 792 -12.97 -39.44 -2.04
CA LEU A 792 -12.75 -40.61 -1.19
C LEU A 792 -14.01 -41.02 -0.42
N GLY A 793 -14.79 -40.05 0.07
CA GLY A 793 -16.05 -40.32 0.75
C GLY A 793 -17.07 -40.99 -0.17
N ALA A 794 -17.18 -40.53 -1.41
CA ALA A 794 -18.04 -41.13 -2.42
C ALA A 794 -17.64 -42.57 -2.74
N LEU A 795 -16.34 -42.84 -2.92
CA LEU A 795 -15.82 -44.19 -3.18
C LEU A 795 -15.93 -45.11 -1.95
N SER A 796 -15.80 -44.57 -0.73
CA SER A 796 -15.87 -45.40 0.48
C SER A 796 -17.24 -46.03 0.70
N LEU A 797 -18.32 -45.37 0.26
CA LEU A 797 -19.67 -45.93 0.32
C LEU A 797 -20.07 -46.72 -0.94
N LEU A 798 -19.17 -46.85 -1.92
CA LEU A 798 -19.38 -47.69 -3.09
C LEU A 798 -19.66 -49.13 -2.66
N GLY A 799 -20.67 -49.76 -3.26
CA GLY A 799 -21.07 -51.13 -2.94
C GLY A 799 -21.80 -51.31 -1.60
N THR A 800 -22.13 -50.23 -0.89
CA THR A 800 -23.05 -50.28 0.27
C THR A 800 -24.49 -49.96 -0.14
N SER A 801 -25.46 -50.19 0.75
CA SER A 801 -26.86 -49.78 0.55
C SER A 801 -27.09 -48.26 0.56
N ASN A 802 -26.06 -47.46 0.84
CA ASN A 802 -26.14 -46.01 0.96
C ASN A 802 -25.72 -45.31 -0.34
N HIS A 803 -26.32 -44.16 -0.63
CA HIS A 803 -25.96 -43.36 -1.81
C HIS A 803 -24.54 -42.79 -1.69
N THR A 804 -23.78 -42.79 -2.80
CA THR A 804 -22.42 -42.22 -2.86
C THR A 804 -22.38 -40.72 -2.56
N ILE A 805 -23.47 -39.98 -2.84
CA ILE A 805 -23.65 -38.57 -2.47
C ILE A 805 -23.55 -38.38 -0.95
N LEU A 806 -24.11 -39.31 -0.16
CA LEU A 806 -24.02 -39.25 1.30
C LEU A 806 -22.56 -39.34 1.74
N GLY A 807 -21.78 -40.25 1.14
CA GLY A 807 -20.36 -40.39 1.43
C GLY A 807 -19.57 -39.13 1.08
N ALA A 808 -19.86 -38.52 -0.07
CA ALA A 808 -19.28 -37.25 -0.50
C ALA A 808 -19.55 -36.12 0.51
N LEU A 809 -20.80 -35.98 0.99
CA LEU A 809 -21.19 -34.98 1.98
C LEU A 809 -20.54 -35.22 3.34
N LEU A 810 -20.49 -36.47 3.81
CA LEU A 810 -19.84 -36.84 5.07
C LEU A 810 -18.35 -36.56 5.03
N GLY A 811 -17.67 -36.87 3.91
CA GLY A 811 -16.27 -36.52 3.70
C GLY A 811 -16.04 -35.01 3.68
N TYR A 812 -16.88 -34.27 2.98
CA TYR A 812 -16.80 -32.81 2.89
C TYR A 812 -16.97 -32.13 4.26
N ILE A 813 -18.04 -32.49 4.98
CA ILE A 813 -18.33 -31.92 6.30
C ILE A 813 -17.26 -32.36 7.31
N GLY A 814 -16.93 -33.65 7.33
CA GLY A 814 -15.94 -34.19 8.27
C GLY A 814 -14.58 -33.52 8.15
N ILE A 815 -14.09 -33.28 6.94
CA ILE A 815 -12.73 -32.74 6.76
C ILE A 815 -12.62 -31.22 7.01
N PHE A 816 -13.65 -30.43 6.66
CA PHE A 816 -13.58 -28.96 6.72
C PHE A 816 -14.11 -28.36 8.03
N VAL A 817 -15.19 -28.93 8.58
CA VAL A 817 -15.90 -28.33 9.73
C VAL A 817 -15.05 -28.21 10.99
N PRO A 818 -14.27 -29.23 11.43
CA PRO A 818 -13.44 -29.13 12.63
C PRO A 818 -12.52 -27.90 12.65
N GLY A 819 -11.76 -27.71 11.56
CA GLY A 819 -10.82 -26.60 11.44
C GLY A 819 -11.51 -25.23 11.37
N ILE A 820 -12.65 -25.13 10.68
CA ILE A 820 -13.43 -23.89 10.60
C ILE A 820 -14.02 -23.53 11.97
N ILE A 821 -14.63 -24.50 12.68
CA ILE A 821 -15.19 -24.27 14.03
C ILE A 821 -14.12 -23.81 15.01
N LEU A 822 -12.94 -24.45 14.98
CA LEU A 822 -11.81 -24.06 15.82
C LEU A 822 -11.28 -22.66 15.46
N ALA A 823 -11.21 -22.32 14.17
CA ALA A 823 -10.83 -20.98 13.73
C ALA A 823 -11.81 -19.90 14.25
N ILE A 824 -13.13 -20.17 14.16
CA ILE A 824 -14.17 -19.28 14.69
C ILE A 824 -14.01 -19.08 16.20
N GLY A 825 -13.86 -20.19 16.93
CA GLY A 825 -13.69 -20.15 18.39
C GLY A 825 -12.44 -19.38 18.78
N PHE A 826 -11.30 -19.65 18.14
CA PHE A 826 -10.03 -18.99 18.44
C PHE A 826 -10.01 -17.52 18.02
N GLN A 827 -10.69 -17.13 16.94
CA GLN A 827 -10.80 -15.74 16.49
C GLN A 827 -11.43 -14.84 17.57
N SER A 828 -12.34 -15.36 18.39
CA SER A 828 -12.90 -14.63 19.53
C SER A 828 -11.86 -14.35 20.63
N LEU A 829 -10.98 -15.33 20.91
CA LEU A 829 -9.90 -15.24 21.91
C LEU A 829 -8.76 -14.35 21.40
N TRP A 830 -8.46 -14.47 20.11
CA TRP A 830 -7.44 -13.71 19.41
C TRP A 830 -7.56 -12.20 19.65
N ARG A 831 -8.79 -11.67 19.65
CA ARG A 831 -9.08 -10.25 19.91
C ARG A 831 -8.47 -9.73 21.21
N VAL A 832 -8.45 -10.56 22.26
CA VAL A 832 -7.91 -10.20 23.57
C VAL A 832 -6.40 -10.47 23.62
N LEU A 833 -5.97 -11.58 23.03
CA LEU A 833 -4.59 -12.04 23.07
C LEU A 833 -3.63 -11.17 22.25
N ARG A 834 -4.07 -10.63 21.10
CA ARG A 834 -3.24 -9.81 20.20
C ARG A 834 -2.68 -8.52 20.78
N LYS A 835 -3.27 -8.03 21.87
CA LYS A 835 -2.78 -6.84 22.60
C LYS A 835 -1.55 -7.11 23.46
N LYS A 836 -1.17 -8.38 23.66
CA LYS A 836 -0.03 -8.77 24.50
C LYS A 836 1.22 -8.91 23.63
N THR A 837 2.28 -8.20 23.99
CA THR A 837 3.60 -8.25 23.30
C THR A 837 4.17 -9.66 23.21
N ILE A 838 3.96 -10.49 24.24
CA ILE A 838 4.34 -11.91 24.27
C ILE A 838 3.69 -12.66 23.10
N VAL A 839 2.42 -12.41 22.83
CA VAL A 839 1.66 -13.10 21.78
C VAL A 839 2.15 -12.68 20.40
N ASN A 840 2.45 -11.40 20.19
CA ASN A 840 3.03 -10.92 18.93
C ASN A 840 4.42 -11.52 18.67
N SER A 841 5.25 -11.62 19.71
CA SER A 841 6.56 -12.28 19.62
C SER A 841 6.41 -13.78 19.33
N LEU A 842 5.47 -14.46 19.98
CA LEU A 842 5.16 -15.88 19.75
C LEU A 842 4.70 -16.12 18.30
N LEU A 843 3.76 -15.32 17.80
CA LEU A 843 3.26 -15.46 16.44
C LEU A 843 4.33 -15.21 15.38
N ARG A 844 5.27 -14.30 15.62
CA ARG A 844 6.41 -14.08 14.73
C ARG A 844 7.22 -15.38 14.54
N GLY A 845 7.47 -16.12 15.61
CA GLY A 845 8.21 -17.39 15.57
C GLY A 845 7.41 -18.55 14.97
N VAL A 846 6.12 -18.64 15.32
CA VAL A 846 5.14 -19.57 14.71
C VAL A 846 5.11 -19.39 13.19
N ASN A 847 4.98 -18.15 12.73
CA ASN A 847 4.93 -17.81 11.31
C ASN A 847 6.22 -18.21 10.57
N ALA A 848 7.38 -17.78 11.07
CA ALA A 848 8.67 -18.10 10.45
C ALA A 848 8.89 -19.62 10.34
N THR A 849 8.54 -20.37 11.38
CA THR A 849 8.69 -21.84 11.37
C THR A 849 7.71 -22.50 10.42
N ALA A 850 6.45 -22.05 10.39
CA ALA A 850 5.43 -22.57 9.48
C ALA A 850 5.82 -22.33 8.00
N VAL A 851 6.40 -21.18 7.67
CA VAL A 851 6.93 -20.90 6.33
C VAL A 851 8.11 -21.83 5.99
N GLY A 852 9.01 -22.11 6.94
CA GLY A 852 10.06 -23.13 6.77
C GLY A 852 9.50 -24.51 6.39
N LEU A 853 8.40 -24.93 7.02
CA LEU A 853 7.74 -26.20 6.72
C LEU A 853 7.11 -26.26 5.32
N VAL A 854 6.92 -25.13 4.63
CA VAL A 854 6.47 -25.14 3.22
C VAL A 854 7.54 -25.77 2.32
N PHE A 855 8.83 -25.61 2.61
CA PHE A 855 9.89 -26.28 1.88
C PHE A 855 9.86 -27.81 2.07
N THR A 856 9.47 -28.28 3.25
CA THR A 856 9.18 -29.70 3.49
C THR A 856 8.05 -30.18 2.59
N ALA A 857 6.99 -29.39 2.41
CA ALA A 857 5.88 -29.72 1.51
C ALA A 857 6.33 -29.83 0.05
N VAL A 858 7.19 -28.92 -0.43
CA VAL A 858 7.80 -28.98 -1.78
C VAL A 858 8.54 -30.31 -1.95
N TYR A 859 9.40 -30.67 -0.99
CA TYR A 859 10.15 -31.93 -1.03
C TYR A 859 9.23 -33.16 -1.00
N ARG A 860 8.16 -33.14 -0.20
CA ARG A 860 7.22 -34.27 -0.14
C ARG A 860 6.45 -34.45 -1.45
N LEU A 861 5.98 -33.36 -2.05
CA LEU A 861 5.34 -33.42 -3.36
C LEU A 861 6.32 -33.91 -4.43
N TRP A 862 7.59 -33.51 -4.34
CA TRP A 862 8.65 -34.00 -5.21
C TRP A 862 8.83 -35.53 -5.14
N GLN A 863 8.78 -36.10 -3.92
CA GLN A 863 8.98 -37.54 -3.71
C GLN A 863 7.86 -38.43 -4.27
N ILE A 864 6.66 -37.89 -4.51
CA ILE A 864 5.49 -38.65 -4.97
C ILE A 864 4.94 -38.18 -6.32
N GLY A 865 5.56 -37.16 -6.92
CA GLY A 865 5.01 -36.47 -8.09
C GLY A 865 5.05 -37.28 -9.37
N TYR A 866 5.99 -38.23 -9.51
CA TYR A 866 6.12 -39.07 -10.70
C TYR A 866 5.26 -40.34 -10.58
N LEU A 867 4.31 -40.51 -11.50
CA LEU A 867 3.35 -41.61 -11.49
C LEU A 867 3.70 -42.64 -12.57
N THR A 868 3.87 -43.89 -12.16
CA THR A 868 4.12 -45.02 -13.06
C THR A 868 3.07 -46.12 -12.87
N PRO A 869 2.85 -46.98 -13.87
CA PRO A 869 1.94 -48.13 -13.74
C PRO A 869 2.35 -49.12 -12.64
N GLU A 870 3.64 -49.22 -12.33
CA GLU A 870 4.21 -50.21 -11.41
C GLU A 870 4.20 -49.74 -9.94
N SER A 871 4.15 -48.42 -9.69
CA SER A 871 4.19 -47.85 -8.33
C SER A 871 2.82 -47.43 -7.83
N SER A 872 2.35 -48.10 -6.78
CA SER A 872 1.10 -47.77 -6.07
C SER A 872 1.20 -46.59 -5.10
N ARG A 873 2.36 -45.94 -4.97
CA ARG A 873 2.58 -44.80 -4.05
C ARG A 873 3.17 -43.55 -4.70
N GLY A 874 3.33 -43.53 -6.02
CA GLY A 874 4.12 -42.51 -6.72
C GLY A 874 5.62 -42.67 -6.45
N THR A 875 6.44 -42.00 -7.25
CA THR A 875 7.91 -42.03 -7.17
C THR A 875 8.46 -40.61 -7.26
N SER A 876 9.77 -40.47 -7.00
CA SER A 876 10.43 -39.17 -7.02
C SER A 876 10.49 -38.61 -8.43
N LEU A 877 10.19 -37.31 -8.58
CA LEU A 877 10.39 -36.58 -9.83
C LEU A 877 11.86 -36.59 -10.28
N ALA A 878 12.81 -36.91 -9.39
CA ALA A 878 14.23 -36.98 -9.72
C ALA A 878 14.66 -38.31 -10.38
N GLU A 879 13.82 -39.36 -10.37
CA GLU A 879 14.13 -40.62 -11.06
C GLU A 879 14.27 -40.41 -12.57
N GLU A 880 13.51 -39.46 -13.12
CA GLU A 880 13.53 -39.08 -14.53
C GLU A 880 13.84 -37.59 -14.68
N PRO A 881 15.00 -37.21 -15.25
CA PRO A 881 15.42 -35.81 -15.36
C PRO A 881 14.42 -34.88 -16.06
N TRP A 882 13.58 -35.42 -16.93
CA TRP A 882 12.55 -34.64 -17.63
C TRP A 882 11.58 -33.95 -16.67
N TRP A 883 11.15 -34.62 -15.60
CA TRP A 883 10.20 -34.01 -14.66
C TRP A 883 10.83 -32.89 -13.84
N VAL A 884 12.14 -32.97 -13.60
CA VAL A 884 12.94 -31.89 -13.02
C VAL A 884 12.93 -30.67 -13.95
N VAL A 885 13.11 -30.88 -15.26
CA VAL A 885 13.04 -29.81 -16.27
C VAL A 885 11.67 -29.16 -16.27
N VAL A 886 10.58 -29.93 -16.26
CA VAL A 886 9.21 -29.40 -16.20
C VAL A 886 9.00 -28.55 -14.94
N ALA A 887 9.42 -29.02 -13.77
CA ALA A 887 9.30 -28.28 -12.51
C ALA A 887 10.10 -26.95 -12.53
N VAL A 888 11.33 -26.97 -13.06
CA VAL A 888 12.20 -25.78 -13.18
C VAL A 888 11.65 -24.79 -14.19
N LEU A 889 11.18 -25.26 -15.35
CA LEU A 889 10.54 -24.42 -16.36
C LEU A 889 9.32 -23.72 -15.77
N THR A 890 8.47 -24.45 -15.05
CA THR A 890 7.31 -23.87 -14.39
C THR A 890 7.66 -22.85 -13.31
N TYR A 891 8.72 -23.10 -12.53
CA TYR A 891 9.24 -22.08 -11.61
C TYR A 891 9.67 -20.82 -12.38
N ALA A 892 10.50 -20.96 -13.42
CA ALA A 892 11.08 -19.87 -14.18
C ALA A 892 10.03 -19.04 -14.94
N GLU A 893 9.09 -19.70 -15.61
CA GLU A 893 8.03 -19.05 -16.39
C GLU A 893 7.09 -18.24 -15.48
N SER A 894 6.75 -18.77 -14.30
CA SER A 894 5.92 -18.04 -13.34
C SER A 894 6.69 -16.95 -12.58
N ALA A 895 7.97 -17.16 -12.28
CA ALA A 895 8.79 -16.20 -11.54
C ALA A 895 9.22 -15.00 -12.40
N TRP A 896 9.68 -15.24 -13.62
CA TRP A 896 10.31 -14.22 -14.46
C TRP A 896 9.41 -13.74 -15.60
N PHE A 897 8.63 -14.65 -16.18
CA PHE A 897 7.75 -14.34 -17.32
C PHE A 897 6.28 -14.09 -16.90
N HIS A 898 5.99 -14.16 -15.59
CA HIS A 898 4.68 -13.86 -15.01
C HIS A 898 3.54 -14.70 -15.60
N VAL A 899 3.85 -15.92 -16.06
CA VAL A 899 2.85 -16.86 -16.59
C VAL A 899 1.88 -17.26 -15.46
N PRO A 900 0.55 -17.16 -15.67
CA PRO A 900 -0.43 -17.57 -14.69
C PRO A 900 -0.30 -19.05 -14.32
N ALA A 901 -0.42 -19.39 -13.04
CA ALA A 901 -0.31 -20.77 -12.53
C ALA A 901 -1.18 -21.80 -13.28
N PRO A 902 -2.45 -21.53 -13.67
CA PRO A 902 -3.23 -22.49 -14.46
C PRO A 902 -2.57 -22.81 -15.82
N ALA A 903 -2.03 -21.79 -16.50
CA ALA A 903 -1.40 -21.96 -17.80
C ALA A 903 -0.09 -22.75 -17.67
N ALA A 904 0.70 -22.46 -16.65
CA ALA A 904 1.95 -23.16 -16.33
C ALA A 904 1.71 -24.64 -16.01
N ILE A 905 0.68 -24.95 -15.22
CA ILE A 905 0.31 -26.34 -14.90
C ILE A 905 -0.16 -27.10 -16.16
N VAL A 906 -1.01 -26.48 -16.99
CA VAL A 906 -1.45 -27.09 -18.26
C VAL A 906 -0.27 -27.31 -19.21
N ALA A 907 0.66 -26.35 -19.29
CA ALA A 907 1.89 -26.51 -20.07
C ALA A 907 2.71 -27.71 -19.59
N GLY A 908 2.81 -27.94 -18.27
CA GLY A 908 3.38 -29.15 -17.69
C GLY A 908 2.73 -30.44 -18.16
N GLY A 909 1.40 -30.49 -18.15
CA GLY A 909 0.65 -31.63 -18.69
C GLY A 909 0.94 -31.89 -20.16
N VAL A 910 1.01 -30.83 -20.98
CA VAL A 910 1.40 -30.91 -22.40
C VAL A 910 2.82 -31.43 -22.57
N LEU A 911 3.78 -30.95 -21.76
CA LEU A 911 5.15 -31.47 -21.74
C LEU A 911 5.21 -32.94 -21.32
N GLY A 912 4.26 -33.41 -20.50
CA GLY A 912 4.05 -34.83 -20.22
C GLY A 912 3.63 -35.62 -21.46
N PHE A 913 2.72 -35.09 -22.30
CA PHE A 913 2.38 -35.71 -23.58
C PHE A 913 3.59 -35.74 -24.54
N CYS A 914 4.37 -34.67 -24.58
CA CYS A 914 5.59 -34.62 -25.41
C CYS A 914 6.59 -35.70 -24.97
N TRP A 915 6.80 -35.87 -23.67
CA TRP A 915 7.64 -36.94 -23.14
C TRP A 915 7.14 -38.31 -23.57
N TYR A 916 5.84 -38.57 -23.41
CA TYR A 916 5.22 -39.83 -23.85
C TYR A 916 5.46 -40.10 -25.34
N GLY A 917 5.29 -39.09 -26.20
CA GLY A 917 5.51 -39.25 -27.64
C GLY A 917 6.98 -39.48 -28.05
N VAL A 918 7.93 -39.20 -27.17
CA VAL A 918 9.37 -39.44 -27.40
C VAL A 918 9.82 -40.78 -26.81
N THR A 919 9.22 -41.21 -25.70
CA THR A 919 9.62 -42.44 -24.97
C THR A 919 8.79 -43.67 -25.32
N SER A 920 7.67 -43.50 -26.02
CA SER A 920 6.79 -44.59 -26.53
C SER A 920 7.07 -44.86 -27.99
#